data_AF-A0A946Y2G5-F1
#
_entry.id   AF-A0A946Y2G5-F1
#
_cell.length_a   1.000
_cell.length_b   1.000
_cell.length_c   1.000
_cell.angle_alpha   90.00
_cell.angle_beta   90.00
_cell.angle_gamma   90.00
#
_symmetry.space_group_name_H-M   'P 1'
#
loop_
_entity.id
_entity.type
_entity.pdbx_description
1 polymer ?
#
loop_
_entity_poly.entity_id
_entity_poly.type
_entity_poly.pdbx_seq_one_letter_code
_entity_poly.pdbx_strand_id
1 'polypeptide(L)'
;MNRLSRQATEGSAGILGRFGMLLAVTGILSACGGGDGVSLGSGQDPDPVIIDFPIAYIRAPIPVDDNGVFEHQDLREQITFEFGADQFFRDRASPSAEAVNITGELTQGLAAIRDVEIAYDGSALLFAMRFPFDPNVDEEDLPTWNLWQYTFETGVLERLITSDLTAEIGHDIMPKYLPDGRIIFSSTRQTRSQAVLLDEGKGGFVAVDEDQNEFAFTLHVMNVDGTGIEQVSYNQSHDLDPSVLSNGQIVFSRWDHAAVNNAVNLYRMNPDGSKLELLYGQQSHDTGTNGETIQFMQPRELEDGRIMTLIRPFTNTEGGGELIVIDTPQYLEMTQPTSANIGILTGPAQEDATVNEVSTEAGVPSRGGRYSSVYPILDGTGRLLVSWSQCRLLEQLADDGDPNTIDLAIVPCTDERMANLFVQPDPDNPVTPDVGTFVVAPPLYGIWMYDPRDDTQRPVVAGEEGFMFTEVVSADPKTAPPVVLDGSETFAGDPTLADASEAVLNIRSVYDFDGAAIVDIEAMADPVQTLAADRPARFLRIEKAVSLPDDDLVDLDNTDFGISTAQGMKEIVGYAMVEPDGSVMTKVPANVALAISVVDENGKRITARHQNWIQARPGQELKCNGCHVANSGLSHGRYDAFDPAYAGAQVAGVEFPNTDPTWFVGDIGETMAEVRARITCATDGCSSIEPSMNVIYRDIWTADDAIRAQNVDIDYLYADLTTPAPTSLACQGDWQSLCRSIINYETIIHPIWSQPRLVFDDMGNPVLDGDGMQIDNNCIGCHSFPQIDPSDGVTIIPPWGQLELTDGLSNDEPDHFHAYRELLVTDNLQEVQGGVLVDETRPDVDDDGNPINVPIPIPPPASIAGARASGDFFDRFEDSADIHYDMLSGAERRLIAEWLDIGAQYYNNPFDVPQ
;
A
#
# COMPACT_ATOMS: atom_id res chain seq x y z
N MET A 1 -29.26 37.91 2.84
CA MET A 1 -29.67 39.33 2.99
C MET A 1 -29.98 39.63 4.45
N ASN A 2 -29.23 40.50 5.11
CA ASN A 2 -29.77 41.38 6.17
C ASN A 2 -28.80 42.55 6.38
N ARG A 3 -29.32 43.75 6.62
CA ARG A 3 -28.54 45.01 6.70
C ARG A 3 -28.63 45.61 8.10
N LEU A 4 -27.58 46.37 8.48
CA LEU A 4 -27.56 47.71 9.13
C LEU A 4 -26.35 47.80 10.10
N SER A 5 -25.22 48.41 9.73
CA SER A 5 -24.86 49.85 9.94
C SER A 5 -24.68 50.24 11.42
N ARG A 6 -23.56 50.82 11.91
CA ARG A 6 -22.73 51.99 11.46
C ARG A 6 -21.28 51.85 11.99
N GLN A 7 -20.19 52.31 11.35
CA GLN A 7 -19.67 53.70 11.25
C GLN A 7 -19.51 54.45 12.60
N ALA A 8 -18.41 55.15 12.95
CA ALA A 8 -17.16 55.54 12.26
C ALA A 8 -16.07 55.92 13.32
N THR A 9 -14.78 55.53 13.20
CA THR A 9 -13.57 56.26 12.68
C THR A 9 -13.03 57.50 13.44
N GLU A 10 -11.69 57.68 13.33
CA GLU A 10 -10.80 58.81 13.73
C GLU A 10 -10.17 58.74 15.15
N GLY A 11 -8.84 58.94 15.35
CA GLY A 11 -7.73 59.07 14.39
C GLY A 11 -6.45 59.74 14.98
N SER A 12 -5.25 59.32 14.51
CA SER A 12 -3.90 59.97 14.67
C SER A 12 -3.36 60.23 16.11
N ALA A 13 -2.19 59.78 16.59
CA ALA A 13 -0.80 59.68 16.08
C ALA A 13 0.12 60.88 16.47
N GLY A 14 1.25 60.60 17.17
CA GLY A 14 2.48 61.40 17.05
C GLY A 14 3.32 61.77 18.31
N ILE A 15 4.50 61.13 18.43
CA ILE A 15 5.84 61.78 18.59
C ILE A 15 6.44 62.11 20.00
N LEU A 16 7.51 61.34 20.32
CA LEU A 16 8.78 61.61 21.06
C LEU A 16 8.85 62.26 22.47
N GLY A 17 9.76 61.75 23.33
CA GLY A 17 10.29 62.60 24.43
C GLY A 17 11.22 62.13 25.57
N ARG A 18 12.11 61.11 25.43
CA ARG A 18 13.41 60.93 26.16
C ARG A 18 13.60 61.26 27.68
N PHE A 19 14.29 60.32 28.37
CA PHE A 19 15.19 60.45 29.56
C PHE A 19 14.61 60.74 30.97
N GLY A 20 15.10 60.01 31.99
CA GLY A 20 14.95 60.41 33.41
C GLY A 20 15.04 59.32 34.50
N MET A 21 16.21 58.71 34.70
CA MET A 21 16.53 57.81 35.83
C MET A 21 16.32 58.45 37.23
N LEU A 22 15.72 57.73 38.20
CA LEU A 22 16.17 57.71 39.62
C LEU A 22 15.54 56.57 40.48
N LEU A 23 16.29 56.06 41.47
CA LEU A 23 15.91 55.00 42.43
C LEU A 23 15.26 55.54 43.74
N ALA A 24 14.43 54.69 44.39
CA ALA A 24 14.44 54.30 45.83
C ALA A 24 13.05 53.73 46.27
N VAL A 25 12.89 52.45 46.65
CA VAL A 25 13.03 51.89 48.04
C VAL A 25 12.15 52.66 49.06
N THR A 26 11.07 52.20 49.72
CA THR A 26 10.46 50.88 50.10
C THR A 26 8.97 51.11 50.51
N GLY A 27 8.05 50.16 50.71
CA GLY A 27 8.05 48.69 50.62
C GLY A 27 7.63 47.96 51.93
N ILE A 28 6.37 47.47 52.07
CA ILE A 28 5.83 46.51 53.09
C ILE A 28 4.40 46.02 52.68
N LEU A 29 4.22 44.68 52.64
CA LEU A 29 3.03 43.81 52.88
C LEU A 29 1.59 44.37 52.64
N SER A 30 0.62 43.67 52.04
CA SER A 30 0.48 42.29 51.47
C SER A 30 -0.85 42.26 50.63
N ALA A 31 -1.42 41.18 50.05
CA ALA A 31 -1.24 39.72 50.16
C ALA A 31 -1.77 38.96 48.92
N CYS A 32 -1.49 37.65 48.86
CA CYS A 32 -2.12 36.53 48.12
C CYS A 32 -2.95 36.76 46.83
N GLY A 33 -2.47 36.15 45.75
CA GLY A 33 -3.25 35.72 44.57
C GLY A 33 -2.38 34.73 43.79
N GLY A 34 -2.60 33.43 44.01
CA GLY A 34 -1.81 32.37 43.38
C GLY A 34 -2.24 32.10 41.95
N GLY A 35 -1.26 31.79 41.10
CA GLY A 35 -1.42 31.28 39.75
C GLY A 35 -0.06 30.73 39.36
N ASP A 36 0.05 29.41 39.29
CA ASP A 36 1.29 28.71 38.94
C ASP A 36 1.51 28.81 37.43
N GLY A 37 2.06 29.96 37.01
CA GLY A 37 2.59 30.13 35.67
C GLY A 37 4.01 29.58 35.61
N VAL A 38 4.26 28.66 34.68
CA VAL A 38 5.59 28.08 34.44
C VAL A 38 6.55 29.19 34.03
N SER A 39 7.51 29.52 34.91
CA SER A 39 8.44 30.63 34.71
C SER A 39 9.67 30.18 33.93
N LEU A 40 9.67 30.40 32.61
CA LEU A 40 10.84 30.21 31.74
C LEU A 40 12.07 30.95 32.31
N GLY A 41 13.11 30.18 32.66
CA GLY A 41 14.26 30.65 33.42
C GLY A 41 15.30 31.38 32.57
N SER A 42 15.72 32.57 33.01
CA SER A 42 16.75 33.35 32.34
C SER A 42 18.18 32.93 32.73
N GLY A 43 18.97 32.47 31.75
CA GLY A 43 20.43 32.65 31.68
C GLY A 43 21.28 32.34 32.93
N GLN A 44 21.68 31.07 33.06
CA GLN A 44 22.98 30.68 33.63
C GLN A 44 23.76 29.94 32.54
N ASP A 45 25.10 30.00 32.56
CA ASP A 45 25.91 29.19 31.65
C ASP A 45 25.64 27.69 31.92
N PRO A 46 25.47 26.84 30.89
CA PRO A 46 25.03 25.46 31.07
C PRO A 46 26.05 24.60 31.82
N ASP A 47 25.57 23.86 32.81
CA ASP A 47 26.33 22.77 33.43
C ASP A 47 26.34 21.58 32.45
N PRO A 48 27.51 21.10 31.98
CA PRO A 48 27.58 20.00 31.01
C PRO A 48 27.06 18.64 31.54
N VAL A 49 26.60 18.57 32.79
CA VAL A 49 25.98 17.39 33.39
C VAL A 49 24.45 17.41 33.32
N ILE A 50 23.81 18.58 33.17
CA ILE A 50 22.34 18.71 33.17
C ILE A 50 21.85 19.00 31.75
N ILE A 51 20.84 18.23 31.32
CA ILE A 51 20.18 18.40 30.03
C ILE A 51 18.92 19.24 30.27
N ASP A 52 18.94 20.49 29.82
CA ASP A 52 18.01 21.55 30.24
C ASP A 52 16.83 21.80 29.28
N PHE A 53 16.51 20.86 28.38
CA PHE A 53 15.36 20.97 27.48
C PHE A 53 14.14 20.15 27.94
N PRO A 54 12.90 20.64 27.75
CA PRO A 54 11.70 19.95 28.22
C PRO A 54 11.39 18.72 27.34
N ILE A 55 10.68 17.75 27.91
CA ILE A 55 10.24 16.54 27.19
C ILE A 55 8.76 16.25 27.44
N ALA A 56 8.11 15.68 26.44
CA ALA A 56 6.78 15.07 26.56
C ALA A 56 6.92 13.56 26.31
N TYR A 57 6.15 12.75 27.03
CA TYR A 57 6.18 11.29 26.90
C TYR A 57 4.88 10.64 27.37
N ILE A 58 4.61 9.45 26.84
CA ILE A 58 3.45 8.64 27.22
C ILE A 58 3.89 7.58 28.23
N ARG A 59 3.03 7.27 29.20
CA ARG A 59 3.19 6.14 30.13
C ARG A 59 1.91 5.33 30.09
N ALA A 60 1.98 4.15 29.49
CA ALA A 60 0.88 3.18 29.35
C ALA A 60 1.14 1.95 30.24
N PRO A 61 0.10 1.19 30.63
CA PRO A 61 0.29 -0.15 31.18
C PRO A 61 1.03 -1.04 30.19
N ILE A 62 1.61 -2.14 30.69
CA ILE A 62 2.07 -3.22 29.82
C ILE A 62 0.83 -3.97 29.31
N PRO A 63 0.66 -4.19 27.99
CA PRO A 63 -0.46 -4.96 27.44
C PRO A 63 -0.36 -6.42 27.91
N VAL A 64 -1.47 -6.97 28.39
CA VAL A 64 -1.54 -8.33 28.93
C VAL A 64 -2.87 -9.01 28.64
N ASP A 65 -2.81 -10.31 28.36
CA ASP A 65 -3.99 -11.15 28.16
C ASP A 65 -4.78 -11.39 29.46
N ASP A 66 -5.91 -12.08 29.35
CA ASP A 66 -6.75 -12.52 30.49
C ASP A 66 -6.00 -13.34 31.56
N ASN A 67 -4.84 -13.92 31.23
CA ASN A 67 -3.99 -14.69 32.13
C ASN A 67 -2.86 -13.84 32.77
N GLY A 68 -2.70 -12.59 32.37
CA GLY A 68 -1.62 -11.69 32.80
C GLY A 68 -0.29 -11.91 32.10
N VAL A 69 -0.29 -12.59 30.94
CA VAL A 69 0.86 -12.79 30.06
C VAL A 69 0.99 -11.60 29.11
N PHE A 70 2.21 -11.15 28.81
CA PHE A 70 2.46 -10.04 27.88
C PHE A 70 1.80 -10.30 26.52
N GLU A 71 0.96 -9.37 26.07
CA GLU A 71 0.30 -9.47 24.77
C GLU A 71 1.17 -8.80 23.68
N HIS A 72 1.45 -9.54 22.61
CA HIS A 72 2.36 -9.11 21.56
C HIS A 72 1.62 -8.31 20.48
N GLN A 73 1.83 -6.99 20.48
CA GLN A 73 1.40 -6.10 19.40
C GLN A 73 1.87 -6.60 18.02
N ASP A 74 0.94 -6.74 17.08
CA ASP A 74 1.22 -6.84 15.65
C ASP A 74 1.33 -5.43 15.05
N LEU A 75 2.21 -5.22 14.07
CA LEU A 75 2.32 -3.94 13.37
C LEU A 75 1.17 -3.72 12.36
N ARG A 76 0.42 -4.78 12.02
CA ARG A 76 -0.76 -4.76 11.15
C ARG A 76 -2.08 -4.49 11.88
N GLU A 77 -2.06 -4.30 13.19
CA GLU A 77 -3.27 -4.14 14.01
C GLU A 77 -3.17 -2.84 14.84
N GLN A 78 -3.85 -1.78 14.40
CA GLN A 78 -3.65 -0.41 14.89
C GLN A 78 -4.87 0.17 15.65
N ILE A 79 -6.07 -0.39 15.52
CA ILE A 79 -7.28 0.07 16.24
C ILE A 79 -7.24 -0.20 17.77
N THR A 80 -6.39 -1.14 18.21
CA THR A 80 -6.18 -1.66 19.58
C THR A 80 -6.39 -0.66 20.74
N PHE A 81 -6.84 -1.16 21.91
CA PHE A 81 -7.31 -0.31 23.02
C PHE A 81 -6.75 -0.65 24.41
N GLU A 82 -5.47 -0.34 24.60
CA GLU A 82 -4.79 -0.42 25.90
C GLU A 82 -5.10 0.79 26.80
N PHE A 83 -6.16 0.70 27.60
CA PHE A 83 -6.55 1.77 28.53
C PHE A 83 -5.63 1.85 29.76
N GLY A 84 -5.56 3.03 30.37
CA GLY A 84 -4.71 3.32 31.54
C GLY A 84 -3.48 4.17 31.21
N ALA A 85 -3.35 4.62 29.96
CA ALA A 85 -2.29 5.49 29.51
C ALA A 85 -2.55 6.97 29.88
N ASP A 86 -1.47 7.70 30.14
CA ASP A 86 -1.50 9.15 30.36
C ASP A 86 -0.31 9.84 29.68
N GLN A 87 -0.55 11.06 29.21
CA GLN A 87 0.45 11.96 28.62
C GLN A 87 1.10 12.81 29.72
N PHE A 88 2.43 12.76 29.77
CA PHE A 88 3.24 13.50 30.75
C PHE A 88 4.14 14.54 30.07
N PHE A 89 4.55 15.53 30.87
CA PHE A 89 5.56 16.52 30.51
C PHE A 89 6.53 16.77 31.66
N ARG A 90 7.79 17.08 31.34
CA ARG A 90 8.83 17.52 32.29
C ARG A 90 9.47 18.79 31.76
N ASP A 91 9.76 19.73 32.66
CA ASP A 91 10.42 21.00 32.34
C ASP A 91 11.86 20.84 31.81
N ARG A 92 12.49 19.67 32.07
CA ARG A 92 13.80 19.29 31.57
C ARG A 92 13.99 17.77 31.49
N ALA A 93 14.87 17.31 30.60
CA ALA A 93 15.29 15.91 30.48
C ALA A 93 16.21 15.45 31.63
N SER A 94 15.68 15.39 32.86
CA SER A 94 16.39 14.94 34.06
C SER A 94 15.54 13.97 34.92
N PRO A 95 16.16 12.96 35.56
CA PRO A 95 15.51 12.14 36.60
C PRO A 95 14.94 12.97 37.76
N SER A 96 15.53 14.13 38.06
CA SER A 96 15.09 15.02 39.14
C SER A 96 13.99 16.01 38.73
N ALA A 97 13.57 16.01 37.46
CA ALA A 97 12.49 16.87 36.99
C ALA A 97 11.14 16.36 37.51
N GLU A 98 10.24 17.27 37.87
CA GLU A 98 8.87 16.93 38.26
C GLU A 98 8.05 16.62 37.00
N ALA A 99 7.30 15.52 37.04
CA ALA A 99 6.43 15.11 35.94
C ALA A 99 5.02 15.67 36.14
N VAL A 100 4.56 16.45 35.17
CA VAL A 100 3.18 16.95 35.10
C VAL A 100 2.38 15.95 34.26
N ASN A 101 1.32 15.38 34.83
CA ASN A 101 0.34 14.61 34.06
C ASN A 101 -0.63 15.59 33.39
N ILE A 102 -0.63 15.63 32.06
CA ILE A 102 -1.42 16.57 31.26
C ILE A 102 -2.88 16.08 31.11
N THR A 103 -3.06 14.76 31.06
CA THR A 103 -4.35 14.13 30.73
C THR A 103 -5.10 13.61 31.95
N GLY A 104 -4.40 13.32 33.05
CA GLY A 104 -4.93 12.62 34.24
C GLY A 104 -6.16 13.24 34.92
N GLU A 105 -6.38 14.56 34.83
CA GLU A 105 -7.62 15.20 35.33
C GLU A 105 -8.84 14.81 34.48
N LEU A 106 -8.65 14.65 33.17
CA LEU A 106 -9.68 14.24 32.22
C LEU A 106 -9.85 12.72 32.21
N THR A 107 -8.74 12.00 32.01
CA THR A 107 -8.72 10.54 31.76
C THR A 107 -9.04 9.73 33.00
N GLN A 108 -8.60 10.19 34.18
CA GLN A 108 -8.65 9.44 35.44
C GLN A 108 -7.99 8.04 35.34
N GLY A 109 -7.06 7.85 34.39
CA GLY A 109 -6.47 6.54 34.07
C GLY A 109 -7.40 5.59 33.31
N LEU A 110 -8.35 6.11 32.55
CA LEU A 110 -9.36 5.37 31.76
C LEU A 110 -9.35 5.79 30.28
N ALA A 111 -8.16 6.06 29.73
CA ALA A 111 -7.93 6.38 28.32
C ALA A 111 -6.80 5.51 27.76
N ALA A 112 -6.83 5.25 26.45
CA ALA A 112 -5.64 4.82 25.71
C ALA A 112 -5.03 6.05 25.02
N ILE A 113 -3.70 6.15 24.98
CA ILE A 113 -2.96 7.32 24.47
C ILE A 113 -1.71 6.85 23.70
N ARG A 114 -1.48 7.44 22.53
CA ARG A 114 -0.38 7.15 21.61
C ARG A 114 -0.01 8.39 20.76
N ASP A 115 1.08 8.28 20.02
CA ASP A 115 1.51 9.15 18.93
C ASP A 115 1.76 10.63 19.27
N VAL A 116 2.62 10.90 20.24
CA VAL A 116 2.99 12.24 20.68
C VAL A 116 3.96 12.96 19.71
N GLU A 117 3.68 14.24 19.43
CA GLU A 117 4.56 15.14 18.66
C GLU A 117 4.49 16.57 19.21
N ILE A 118 5.57 17.36 19.04
CA ILE A 118 5.63 18.77 19.47
C ILE A 118 5.65 19.72 18.26
N ALA A 119 4.92 20.83 18.38
CA ALA A 119 4.93 21.93 17.43
C ALA A 119 6.35 22.49 17.21
N TYR A 120 6.66 22.96 16.00
CA TYR A 120 8.02 23.43 15.68
C TYR A 120 8.54 24.53 16.62
N ASP A 121 7.66 25.38 17.16
CA ASP A 121 8.03 26.45 18.10
C ASP A 121 8.00 26.04 19.59
N GLY A 122 7.68 24.78 19.90
CA GLY A 122 7.53 24.26 21.26
C GLY A 122 6.27 24.73 22.00
N SER A 123 5.32 25.38 21.33
CA SER A 123 4.14 26.01 21.98
C SER A 123 3.00 25.04 22.32
N ALA A 124 2.91 23.91 21.64
CA ALA A 124 1.86 22.92 21.79
C ALA A 124 2.36 21.48 21.54
N LEU A 125 1.61 20.50 22.04
CA LEU A 125 1.80 19.07 21.80
C LEU A 125 0.55 18.46 21.15
N LEU A 126 0.74 17.53 20.22
CA LEU A 126 -0.30 16.68 19.63
C LEU A 126 -0.14 15.24 20.11
N PHE A 127 -1.26 14.52 20.18
CA PHE A 127 -1.30 13.08 20.43
C PHE A 127 -2.65 12.51 20.00
N ALA A 128 -2.74 11.19 19.86
CA ALA A 128 -3.99 10.47 19.71
C ALA A 128 -4.45 9.90 21.06
N MET A 129 -5.75 9.98 21.34
CA MET A 129 -6.37 9.46 22.56
C MET A 129 -7.77 8.91 22.30
N ARG A 130 -8.01 7.68 22.77
CA ARG A 130 -9.31 7.00 22.79
C ARG A 130 -9.89 7.12 24.21
N PHE A 131 -10.93 7.96 24.36
CA PHE A 131 -11.53 8.35 25.64
C PHE A 131 -12.95 8.93 25.45
N PRO A 132 -13.91 8.70 26.37
CA PRO A 132 -13.82 7.88 27.59
C PRO A 132 -14.02 6.39 27.37
N PHE A 133 -13.34 5.57 28.19
CA PHE A 133 -13.72 4.18 28.41
C PHE A 133 -15.01 4.08 29.25
N ASP A 134 -15.90 3.15 28.89
CA ASP A 134 -16.99 2.68 29.75
C ASP A 134 -17.04 1.13 29.75
N PRO A 135 -16.74 0.46 30.89
CA PRO A 135 -16.75 -1.01 30.97
C PRO A 135 -18.15 -1.65 30.93
N ASN A 136 -19.21 -0.86 30.70
CA ASN A 136 -20.60 -1.33 30.54
C ASN A 136 -21.07 -1.24 29.08
N VAL A 137 -20.17 -0.96 28.15
CA VAL A 137 -20.40 -0.70 26.72
C VAL A 137 -19.47 -1.62 25.94
N ASP A 138 -19.96 -2.20 24.85
CA ASP A 138 -19.19 -3.08 23.97
C ASP A 138 -18.15 -2.26 23.18
N GLU A 139 -17.01 -2.85 22.76
CA GLU A 139 -15.89 -2.05 22.23
C GLU A 139 -16.23 -1.24 20.97
N GLU A 140 -17.12 -1.77 20.12
CA GLU A 140 -17.67 -1.11 18.94
C GLU A 140 -18.44 0.19 19.25
N ASP A 141 -19.04 0.29 20.44
CA ASP A 141 -19.78 1.47 20.92
C ASP A 141 -18.86 2.45 21.71
N LEU A 142 -17.59 2.09 21.96
CA LEU A 142 -16.63 3.00 22.57
C LEU A 142 -16.15 4.06 21.57
N PRO A 143 -15.80 5.29 22.03
CA PRO A 143 -15.23 6.32 21.16
C PRO A 143 -14.03 5.81 20.36
N THR A 144 -13.86 6.35 19.16
CA THR A 144 -12.75 6.06 18.25
C THR A 144 -11.44 6.73 18.71
N TRP A 145 -10.31 6.33 18.12
CA TRP A 145 -9.05 7.08 18.28
C TRP A 145 -9.23 8.50 17.72
N ASN A 146 -8.90 9.51 18.52
CA ASN A 146 -9.12 10.92 18.18
C ASN A 146 -7.87 11.75 18.42
N LEU A 147 -7.69 12.83 17.65
CA LEU A 147 -6.54 13.73 17.80
C LEU A 147 -6.81 14.85 18.80
N TRP A 148 -5.86 15.06 19.71
CA TRP A 148 -5.91 16.07 20.78
C TRP A 148 -4.69 16.98 20.74
N GLN A 149 -4.88 18.21 21.20
CA GLN A 149 -3.83 19.21 21.36
C GLN A 149 -3.80 19.74 22.79
N TYR A 150 -2.60 19.89 23.34
CA TYR A 150 -2.36 20.66 24.56
C TYR A 150 -1.52 21.90 24.25
N THR A 151 -1.99 23.07 24.67
CA THR A 151 -1.26 24.34 24.49
C THR A 151 -0.59 24.77 25.79
N PHE A 152 0.75 24.86 25.81
CA PHE A 152 1.52 25.11 27.03
C PHE A 152 1.28 26.50 27.64
N GLU A 153 1.04 27.55 26.83
CA GLU A 153 0.79 28.91 27.34
C GLU A 153 -0.54 29.02 28.11
N THR A 154 -1.57 28.29 27.67
CA THR A 154 -2.94 28.39 28.21
C THR A 154 -3.28 27.28 29.19
N GLY A 155 -2.56 26.15 29.15
CA GLY A 155 -2.87 24.94 29.89
C GLY A 155 -4.14 24.23 29.40
N VAL A 156 -4.59 24.52 28.18
CA VAL A 156 -5.81 23.94 27.59
C VAL A 156 -5.47 22.64 26.87
N LEU A 157 -6.20 21.57 27.23
CA LEU A 157 -6.30 20.31 26.50
C LEU A 157 -7.62 20.28 25.74
N GLU A 158 -7.60 20.03 24.43
CA GLU A 158 -8.80 19.97 23.60
C GLU A 158 -8.71 18.92 22.48
N ARG A 159 -9.85 18.30 22.12
CA ARG A 159 -9.98 17.42 20.95
C ARG A 159 -10.10 18.30 19.71
N LEU A 160 -9.27 18.05 18.71
CA LEU A 160 -9.22 18.89 17.50
C LEU A 160 -10.52 18.79 16.69
N ILE A 161 -11.00 17.58 16.45
CA ILE A 161 -12.29 17.34 15.80
C ILE A 161 -13.39 17.55 16.85
N THR A 162 -13.89 18.78 16.93
CA THR A 162 -14.79 19.20 18.02
C THR A 162 -16.18 18.57 17.98
N SER A 163 -16.67 18.15 16.82
CA SER A 163 -18.00 17.54 16.70
C SER A 163 -17.94 16.03 16.87
N ASP A 164 -18.67 15.48 17.85
CA ASP A 164 -18.74 14.03 18.12
C ASP A 164 -19.08 13.22 16.86
N LEU A 165 -20.12 13.62 16.12
CA LEU A 165 -20.51 12.97 14.86
C LEU A 165 -19.41 12.98 13.78
N THR A 166 -18.49 13.94 13.79
CA THR A 166 -17.36 13.95 12.85
C THR A 166 -16.18 13.18 13.41
N ALA A 167 -15.91 13.30 14.72
CA ALA A 167 -14.89 12.55 15.42
C ALA A 167 -15.06 11.04 15.19
N GLU A 168 -16.22 10.49 15.50
CA GLU A 168 -16.47 9.04 15.45
C GLU A 168 -16.74 8.47 14.04
N ILE A 169 -16.26 9.12 12.96
CA ILE A 169 -16.31 8.57 11.57
C ILE A 169 -15.14 7.61 11.30
N GLY A 170 -14.06 7.67 12.09
CA GLY A 170 -12.92 6.78 11.92
C GLY A 170 -11.85 7.03 12.98
N HIS A 171 -10.93 6.08 13.11
CA HIS A 171 -9.83 6.13 14.06
C HIS A 171 -8.71 7.01 13.50
N ASP A 172 -8.29 8.03 14.25
CA ASP A 172 -7.23 8.96 13.87
C ASP A 172 -6.00 8.81 14.79
N ILE A 173 -4.86 8.52 14.19
CA ILE A 173 -3.59 8.20 14.88
C ILE A 173 -2.40 8.90 14.21
N MET A 174 -1.22 8.82 14.84
CA MET A 174 0.06 9.24 14.26
C MET A 174 0.14 10.71 13.76
N PRO A 175 -0.35 11.73 14.50
CA PRO A 175 -0.35 13.12 14.03
C PRO A 175 1.05 13.75 13.97
N LYS A 176 1.29 14.58 12.94
CA LYS A 176 2.44 15.49 12.81
C LYS A 176 2.01 16.88 12.35
N TYR A 177 2.70 17.91 12.84
CA TYR A 177 2.56 19.27 12.31
C TYR A 177 3.26 19.42 10.95
N LEU A 178 2.55 19.98 9.97
CA LEU A 178 3.09 20.41 8.69
C LEU A 178 3.65 21.84 8.77
N PRO A 179 4.67 22.20 7.96
CA PRO A 179 5.31 23.52 8.01
C PRO A 179 4.40 24.69 7.56
N ASP A 180 3.25 24.40 6.96
CA ASP A 180 2.22 25.37 6.57
C ASP A 180 1.16 25.63 7.66
N GLY A 181 1.21 24.89 8.78
CA GLY A 181 0.26 24.97 9.89
C GLY A 181 -0.91 23.97 9.83
N ARG A 182 -0.95 23.07 8.84
CA ARG A 182 -1.83 21.89 8.85
C ARG A 182 -1.26 20.78 9.75
N ILE A 183 -2.04 19.72 9.93
CA ILE A 183 -1.65 18.46 10.56
C ILE A 183 -1.81 17.35 9.53
N ILE A 184 -0.84 16.44 9.44
CA ILE A 184 -0.95 15.15 8.73
C ILE A 184 -1.06 14.03 9.75
N PHE A 185 -1.85 13.00 9.45
CA PHE A 185 -2.16 11.88 10.35
C PHE A 185 -2.61 10.65 9.56
N SER A 186 -2.57 9.46 10.17
CA SER A 186 -3.14 8.23 9.59
C SER A 186 -4.58 8.04 10.09
N SER A 187 -5.49 7.62 9.22
CA SER A 187 -6.91 7.49 9.57
C SER A 187 -7.70 6.49 8.73
N THR A 188 -8.67 5.82 9.34
CA THR A 188 -9.61 4.88 8.68
C THR A 188 -10.80 5.55 7.99
N ARG A 189 -10.95 6.88 8.08
CA ARG A 189 -12.13 7.63 7.58
C ARG A 189 -12.47 7.39 6.11
N GLN A 190 -11.46 7.20 5.26
CA GLN A 190 -11.53 6.89 3.81
C GLN A 190 -12.63 7.63 3.02
N THR A 191 -12.96 8.87 3.40
CA THR A 191 -14.20 9.51 2.94
C THR A 191 -14.16 9.89 1.46
N ARG A 192 -12.96 10.07 0.88
CA ARG A 192 -12.82 10.28 -0.56
C ARG A 192 -12.94 8.95 -1.32
N SER A 193 -12.40 7.84 -0.80
CA SER A 193 -12.64 6.50 -1.37
C SER A 193 -14.14 6.19 -1.43
N GLN A 194 -14.88 6.41 -0.33
CA GLN A 194 -16.34 6.27 -0.28
C GLN A 194 -17.07 7.10 -1.34
N ALA A 195 -16.67 8.37 -1.52
CA ALA A 195 -17.26 9.24 -2.55
C ALA A 195 -17.00 8.72 -3.97
N VAL A 196 -15.79 8.22 -4.25
CA VAL A 196 -15.46 7.62 -5.55
C VAL A 196 -16.27 6.35 -5.81
N LEU A 197 -16.47 5.49 -4.80
CA LEU A 197 -17.32 4.30 -4.91
C LEU A 197 -18.78 4.67 -5.24
N LEU A 198 -19.33 5.70 -4.60
CA LEU A 198 -20.67 6.22 -4.90
C LEU A 198 -20.77 6.82 -6.31
N ASP A 199 -19.74 7.53 -6.77
CA ASP A 199 -19.65 8.07 -8.14
C ASP A 199 -19.51 6.92 -9.18
N GLU A 200 -18.82 5.83 -8.85
CA GLU A 200 -18.77 4.57 -9.62
C GLU A 200 -20.11 3.79 -9.60
N GLY A 201 -21.10 4.23 -8.82
CA GLY A 201 -22.42 3.60 -8.72
C GLY A 201 -22.51 2.43 -7.74
N LYS A 202 -21.49 2.24 -6.89
CA LYS A 202 -21.40 1.19 -5.85
C LYS A 202 -21.92 1.70 -4.51
N GLY A 203 -21.95 0.81 -3.51
CA GLY A 203 -22.09 1.22 -2.11
C GLY A 203 -20.88 2.04 -1.66
N GLY A 204 -21.10 3.06 -0.83
CA GLY A 204 -20.01 3.77 -0.15
C GLY A 204 -19.72 3.10 1.19
N PHE A 205 -18.51 2.54 1.35
CA PHE A 205 -18.05 1.83 2.55
C PHE A 205 -16.59 2.18 2.87
N VAL A 206 -16.18 1.96 4.12
CA VAL A 206 -14.77 2.01 4.52
C VAL A 206 -14.15 0.68 4.15
N ALA A 207 -12.99 0.69 3.48
CA ALA A 207 -12.34 -0.55 3.10
C ALA A 207 -11.59 -1.20 4.28
N VAL A 208 -11.69 -2.51 4.41
CA VAL A 208 -10.73 -3.31 5.18
C VAL A 208 -9.37 -3.36 4.46
N ASP A 209 -8.32 -3.74 5.18
CA ASP A 209 -7.00 -4.02 4.60
C ASP A 209 -6.99 -5.29 3.72
N GLU A 210 -5.86 -5.59 3.06
CA GLU A 210 -5.76 -6.75 2.16
C GLU A 210 -5.63 -8.11 2.89
N ASP A 211 -5.34 -8.15 4.21
CA ASP A 211 -5.49 -9.36 5.07
C ASP A 211 -6.96 -9.53 5.52
N GLN A 212 -7.80 -8.49 5.40
CA GLN A 212 -9.21 -8.39 5.82
C GLN A 212 -9.41 -8.40 7.35
N ASN A 213 -8.43 -7.92 8.12
CA ASN A 213 -8.50 -7.91 9.59
C ASN A 213 -9.10 -6.62 10.17
N GLU A 214 -8.63 -5.44 9.74
CA GLU A 214 -9.13 -4.14 10.23
C GLU A 214 -9.37 -3.13 9.10
N PHE A 215 -9.94 -1.96 9.44
CA PHE A 215 -10.12 -0.89 8.46
C PHE A 215 -8.78 -0.27 8.05
N ALA A 216 -8.52 -0.17 6.74
CA ALA A 216 -7.25 0.32 6.25
C ALA A 216 -6.98 1.79 6.64
N PHE A 217 -5.91 2.02 7.41
CA PHE A 217 -5.40 3.36 7.71
C PHE A 217 -4.74 4.00 6.49
N THR A 218 -5.21 5.18 6.09
CA THR A 218 -4.58 5.98 5.02
C THR A 218 -4.26 7.39 5.50
N LEU A 219 -3.32 8.07 4.85
CA LEU A 219 -2.86 9.39 5.26
C LEU A 219 -3.91 10.46 4.92
N HIS A 220 -4.13 11.36 5.87
CA HIS A 220 -5.06 12.48 5.79
C HIS A 220 -4.37 13.77 6.27
N VAL A 221 -4.79 14.92 5.74
CA VAL A 221 -4.41 16.25 6.24
C VAL A 221 -5.62 17.01 6.77
N MET A 222 -5.42 17.92 7.73
CA MET A 222 -6.46 18.83 8.21
C MET A 222 -5.87 20.16 8.70
N ASN A 223 -6.72 21.17 8.88
CA ASN A 223 -6.35 22.39 9.60
C ASN A 223 -6.20 22.11 11.10
N VAL A 224 -5.37 22.91 11.80
CA VAL A 224 -5.18 22.83 13.27
C VAL A 224 -6.47 23.09 14.09
N ASP A 225 -7.55 23.58 13.47
CA ASP A 225 -8.87 23.73 14.10
C ASP A 225 -9.82 22.53 13.87
N GLY A 226 -9.29 21.41 13.35
CA GLY A 226 -10.05 20.19 13.06
C GLY A 226 -10.94 20.27 11.82
N THR A 227 -10.85 21.35 11.03
CA THR A 227 -11.61 21.51 9.78
C THR A 227 -10.80 21.12 8.55
N GLY A 228 -11.47 20.94 7.41
CA GLY A 228 -10.79 20.74 6.12
C GLY A 228 -10.03 19.41 6.05
N ILE A 229 -10.57 18.34 6.63
CA ILE A 229 -10.01 16.99 6.55
C ILE A 229 -10.05 16.53 5.09
N GLU A 230 -8.88 16.13 4.56
CA GLU A 230 -8.70 15.63 3.19
C GLU A 230 -7.84 14.38 3.21
N GLN A 231 -8.34 13.29 2.62
CA GLN A 231 -7.57 12.06 2.39
C GLN A 231 -6.51 12.32 1.31
N VAL A 232 -5.25 12.01 1.61
CA VAL A 232 -4.08 12.22 0.73
C VAL A 232 -3.48 10.93 0.18
N SER A 233 -3.69 9.77 0.82
CA SER A 233 -3.29 8.46 0.26
C SER A 233 -4.43 7.45 0.11
N TYR A 234 -4.20 6.46 -0.76
CA TYR A 234 -5.19 5.46 -1.21
C TYR A 234 -4.58 4.06 -1.32
N ASN A 235 -3.72 3.66 -0.38
CA ASN A 235 -3.32 2.26 -0.27
C ASN A 235 -4.55 1.35 -0.04
N GLN A 236 -4.43 0.05 -0.31
CA GLN A 236 -5.44 -0.95 0.07
C GLN A 236 -5.12 -1.62 1.41
N SER A 237 -3.88 -1.50 1.89
CA SER A 237 -3.50 -1.77 3.27
C SER A 237 -3.09 -0.45 3.96
N HIS A 238 -2.23 -0.48 4.99
CA HIS A 238 -1.95 0.72 5.79
C HIS A 238 -0.86 1.66 5.24
N ASP A 239 -1.05 2.96 5.46
CA ASP A 239 -0.02 3.99 5.42
C ASP A 239 0.09 4.64 6.83
N LEU A 240 1.22 4.42 7.51
CA LEU A 240 1.48 4.65 8.94
C LEU A 240 2.73 5.54 9.17
N ASP A 241 2.93 5.98 10.41
CA ASP A 241 4.09 6.75 10.89
C ASP A 241 4.56 7.90 9.97
N PRO A 242 3.69 8.84 9.55
CA PRO A 242 4.13 10.01 8.80
C PRO A 242 5.13 10.84 9.61
N SER A 243 6.08 11.44 8.90
CA SER A 243 7.16 12.25 9.47
C SER A 243 7.64 13.26 8.42
N VAL A 244 7.92 14.50 8.83
CA VAL A 244 8.24 15.59 7.88
C VAL A 244 9.76 15.68 7.68
N LEU A 245 10.19 15.53 6.43
CA LEU A 245 11.58 15.68 5.98
C LEU A 245 11.99 17.16 5.89
N SER A 246 13.31 17.38 5.93
CA SER A 246 14.00 18.67 5.83
C SER A 246 13.75 19.42 4.52
N ASN A 247 13.31 18.70 3.48
CA ASN A 247 12.87 19.26 2.20
C ASN A 247 11.38 19.63 2.15
N GLY A 248 10.60 19.32 3.21
CA GLY A 248 9.16 19.56 3.31
C GLY A 248 8.25 18.43 2.79
N GLN A 249 8.82 17.35 2.28
CA GLN A 249 8.09 16.13 1.95
C GLN A 249 7.80 15.29 3.20
N ILE A 250 6.93 14.30 3.06
CA ILE A 250 6.59 13.33 4.10
C ILE A 250 7.33 12.03 3.80
N VAL A 251 7.99 11.45 4.80
CA VAL A 251 8.37 10.03 4.83
C VAL A 251 7.39 9.29 5.73
N PHE A 252 7.03 8.07 5.36
CA PHE A 252 6.07 7.26 6.10
C PHE A 252 6.30 5.75 5.84
N SER A 253 5.72 4.92 6.70
CA SER A 253 5.76 3.47 6.62
C SER A 253 4.52 2.95 5.90
N ARG A 254 4.68 2.32 4.73
CA ARG A 254 3.60 1.74 3.94
C ARG A 254 3.66 0.22 3.99
N TRP A 255 2.55 -0.41 4.35
CA TRP A 255 2.39 -1.85 4.19
C TRP A 255 1.98 -2.15 2.74
N ASP A 256 2.92 -2.71 1.97
CA ASP A 256 2.67 -3.22 0.63
C ASP A 256 2.22 -4.69 0.75
N HIS A 257 0.91 -4.92 0.66
CA HIS A 257 0.32 -6.26 0.75
C HIS A 257 -0.33 -6.76 -0.57
N ALA A 258 -0.11 -6.04 -1.67
CA ALA A 258 -0.64 -6.40 -2.98
C ALA A 258 -0.21 -7.84 -3.41
N ALA A 259 -1.19 -8.74 -3.46
CA ALA A 259 -1.10 -10.13 -3.92
C ALA A 259 -0.17 -11.07 -3.11
N VAL A 260 1.15 -10.97 -3.29
CA VAL A 260 2.14 -11.85 -2.62
C VAL A 260 3.19 -11.08 -1.82
N ASN A 261 3.16 -9.75 -1.89
CA ASN A 261 3.96 -8.91 -1.03
C ASN A 261 3.36 -8.93 0.38
N ASN A 262 4.19 -8.84 1.41
CA ASN A 262 3.75 -8.62 2.79
C ASN A 262 4.89 -7.97 3.59
N ALA A 263 5.07 -6.66 3.39
CA ALA A 263 6.21 -5.93 3.94
C ALA A 263 5.88 -4.44 4.17
N VAL A 264 6.47 -3.85 5.21
CA VAL A 264 6.31 -2.43 5.54
C VAL A 264 7.54 -1.64 5.09
N ASN A 265 7.41 -1.06 3.90
CA ASN A 265 8.41 -0.27 3.21
C ASN A 265 8.40 1.20 3.67
N LEU A 266 9.50 1.93 3.47
CA LEU A 266 9.52 3.38 3.62
C LEU A 266 9.16 4.04 2.29
N TYR A 267 8.14 4.88 2.27
CA TYR A 267 7.73 5.70 1.13
C TYR A 267 7.91 7.19 1.41
N ARG A 268 7.91 8.00 0.35
CA ARG A 268 7.84 9.46 0.43
C ARG A 268 6.75 10.03 -0.46
N MET A 269 6.21 11.19 -0.08
CA MET A 269 5.28 11.98 -0.91
C MET A 269 5.29 13.47 -0.54
N ASN A 270 4.71 14.33 -1.37
CA ASN A 270 4.36 15.69 -0.99
C ASN A 270 3.19 15.69 0.03
N PRO A 271 3.01 16.74 0.87
CA PRO A 271 1.94 16.80 1.85
C PRO A 271 0.51 16.69 1.28
N ASP A 272 0.31 17.02 0.00
CA ASP A 272 -0.97 16.89 -0.71
C ASP A 272 -1.22 15.47 -1.27
N GLY A 273 -0.29 14.53 -1.06
CA GLY A 273 -0.35 13.16 -1.58
C GLY A 273 0.16 12.98 -3.02
N SER A 274 0.65 14.05 -3.66
CA SER A 274 1.34 13.96 -4.95
C SER A 274 2.78 13.46 -4.78
N LYS A 275 3.43 13.05 -5.87
CA LYS A 275 4.83 12.56 -5.86
C LYS A 275 5.07 11.38 -4.89
N LEU A 276 4.10 10.47 -4.78
CA LEU A 276 4.26 9.20 -4.10
C LEU A 276 5.35 8.36 -4.78
N GLU A 277 6.40 8.02 -4.03
CA GLU A 277 7.52 7.19 -4.48
C GLU A 277 7.98 6.28 -3.32
N LEU A 278 8.41 5.05 -3.63
CA LEU A 278 9.16 4.21 -2.69
C LEU A 278 10.45 4.96 -2.30
N LEU A 279 10.77 5.09 -1.02
CA LEU A 279 12.03 5.67 -0.56
C LEU A 279 13.10 4.59 -0.34
N TYR A 280 12.73 3.51 0.35
CA TYR A 280 13.62 2.39 0.71
C TYR A 280 12.81 1.18 1.20
N GLY A 281 13.24 -0.05 0.88
CA GLY A 281 12.83 -1.24 1.65
C GLY A 281 12.62 -2.52 0.86
N GLN A 282 12.16 -2.43 -0.39
CA GLN A 282 11.53 -3.52 -1.16
C GLN A 282 12.39 -4.79 -1.32
N GLN A 283 13.71 -4.70 -1.13
CA GLN A 283 14.67 -5.82 -1.18
C GLN A 283 15.64 -5.78 0.02
N SER A 284 15.19 -5.24 1.17
CA SER A 284 16.03 -4.90 2.32
C SER A 284 15.50 -5.41 3.67
N HIS A 285 14.52 -6.32 3.68
CA HIS A 285 13.86 -6.81 4.89
C HIS A 285 14.60 -7.97 5.59
N ASP A 286 15.32 -8.82 4.86
CA ASP A 286 16.02 -10.00 5.43
C ASP A 286 17.38 -9.62 6.05
N THR A 287 17.36 -8.57 6.89
CA THR A 287 18.57 -7.96 7.49
C THR A 287 18.59 -8.05 9.01
N GLY A 288 17.56 -8.65 9.63
CA GLY A 288 17.49 -8.87 11.06
C GLY A 288 18.52 -9.88 11.59
N THR A 289 18.55 -10.01 12.91
CA THR A 289 19.31 -11.04 13.63
C THR A 289 19.04 -12.42 13.01
N ASN A 290 20.10 -13.18 12.75
CA ASN A 290 20.04 -14.52 12.11
C ASN A 290 19.38 -14.58 10.72
N GLY A 291 19.08 -13.44 10.08
CA GLY A 291 18.39 -13.36 8.78
C GLY A 291 16.87 -13.27 8.90
N GLU A 292 16.34 -12.92 10.07
CA GLU A 292 14.92 -12.65 10.28
C GLU A 292 14.43 -11.46 9.45
N THR A 293 13.24 -11.59 8.88
CA THR A 293 12.57 -10.54 8.10
C THR A 293 12.04 -9.46 9.04
N ILE A 294 12.58 -8.24 8.93
CA ILE A 294 12.17 -7.07 9.71
C ILE A 294 11.23 -6.14 8.93
N GLN A 295 10.61 -5.19 9.60
CA GLN A 295 9.72 -4.17 9.06
C GLN A 295 10.18 -2.78 9.51
N PHE A 296 10.01 -1.74 8.68
CA PHE A 296 10.52 -0.38 8.96
C PHE A 296 9.41 0.51 9.55
N MET A 297 9.54 0.89 10.83
CA MET A 297 8.55 1.72 11.56
C MET A 297 9.16 3.02 12.09
N GLN A 298 8.30 3.99 12.42
CA GLN A 298 8.65 5.28 13.03
C GLN A 298 9.82 6.04 12.34
N PRO A 299 9.83 6.21 11.01
CA PRO A 299 10.92 6.90 10.31
C PRO A 299 11.09 8.36 10.77
N ARG A 300 12.31 8.75 11.14
CA ARG A 300 12.68 10.14 11.44
C ARG A 300 14.02 10.49 10.80
N GLU A 301 14.09 11.64 10.14
CA GLU A 301 15.32 12.12 9.52
C GLU A 301 16.31 12.65 10.59
N LEU A 302 17.59 12.39 10.36
CA LEU A 302 18.70 12.92 11.15
C LEU A 302 19.24 14.23 10.53
N GLU A 303 20.04 14.97 11.28
CA GLU A 303 20.64 16.23 10.80
C GLU A 303 21.56 16.08 9.57
N ASP A 304 21.99 14.86 9.25
CA ASP A 304 22.79 14.53 8.07
C ASP A 304 21.96 14.08 6.85
N GLY A 305 20.63 14.02 6.98
CA GLY A 305 19.68 13.63 5.94
C GLY A 305 19.41 12.11 5.85
N ARG A 306 20.03 11.29 6.70
CA ARG A 306 19.76 9.85 6.77
C ARG A 306 18.50 9.57 7.60
N ILE A 307 17.86 8.42 7.37
CA ILE A 307 16.62 8.05 8.05
C ILE A 307 16.93 7.09 9.20
N MET A 308 16.57 7.46 10.41
CA MET A 308 16.50 6.56 11.56
C MET A 308 15.13 5.88 11.59
N THR A 309 15.09 4.59 11.90
CA THR A 309 13.85 3.80 11.96
C THR A 309 13.97 2.69 13.01
N LEU A 310 12.84 2.30 13.60
CA LEU A 310 12.72 1.14 14.47
C LEU A 310 12.42 -0.08 13.60
N ILE A 311 13.24 -1.13 13.74
CA ILE A 311 13.06 -2.39 13.01
C ILE A 311 12.71 -3.55 13.95
N ARG A 312 11.77 -4.38 13.50
CA ARG A 312 11.31 -5.62 14.14
C ARG A 312 10.46 -6.44 13.15
N PRO A 313 10.29 -7.76 13.33
CA PRO A 313 9.19 -8.50 12.70
C PRO A 313 7.82 -7.93 13.09
N PHE A 314 6.79 -8.34 12.34
CA PHE A 314 5.39 -7.95 12.61
C PHE A 314 5.01 -8.17 14.08
N THR A 315 5.31 -9.33 14.66
CA THR A 315 4.90 -9.72 16.04
C THR A 315 6.09 -10.10 16.93
N ASN A 316 5.79 -10.44 18.20
CA ASN A 316 6.65 -11.24 19.08
C ASN A 316 8.01 -10.65 19.49
N THR A 317 8.15 -9.32 19.54
CA THR A 317 9.36 -8.63 20.05
C THR A 317 9.10 -7.73 21.27
N GLU A 318 8.24 -8.17 22.20
CA GLU A 318 8.10 -7.56 23.55
C GLU A 318 7.84 -6.02 23.52
N GLY A 319 7.04 -5.56 22.54
CA GLY A 319 6.67 -4.14 22.39
C GLY A 319 7.80 -3.23 21.91
N GLY A 320 8.87 -3.78 21.31
CA GLY A 320 10.00 -2.98 20.83
C GLY A 320 10.82 -3.65 19.74
N GLY A 321 11.87 -2.98 19.30
CA GLY A 321 12.74 -3.39 18.21
C GLY A 321 14.16 -2.87 18.38
N GLU A 322 14.95 -3.03 17.31
CA GLU A 322 16.26 -2.41 17.14
C GLU A 322 16.11 -1.03 16.49
N LEU A 323 17.09 -0.15 16.71
CA LEU A 323 17.16 1.15 16.04
C LEU A 323 18.30 1.11 15.03
N ILE A 324 18.01 1.43 13.77
CA ILE A 324 19.01 1.55 12.70
C ILE A 324 18.97 2.92 12.04
N VAL A 325 20.03 3.25 11.32
CA VAL A 325 20.13 4.40 10.42
C VAL A 325 20.31 3.89 8.98
N ILE A 326 19.61 4.51 8.04
CA ILE A 326 19.57 4.16 6.62
C ILE A 326 20.03 5.34 5.77
N ASP A 327 21.06 5.13 4.94
CA ASP A 327 21.58 6.14 4.00
C ASP A 327 20.73 6.25 2.71
N THR A 328 19.45 6.62 2.87
CA THR A 328 18.51 6.87 1.76
C THR A 328 18.89 8.04 0.82
N PRO A 329 19.77 8.99 1.19
CA PRO A 329 20.37 9.92 0.22
C PRO A 329 21.27 9.23 -0.82
N GLN A 330 21.93 8.12 -0.46
CA GLN A 330 22.87 7.43 -1.34
C GLN A 330 22.35 6.09 -1.89
N TYR A 331 21.38 5.46 -1.23
CA TYR A 331 20.86 4.12 -1.54
C TYR A 331 19.33 4.08 -1.65
N LEU A 332 18.83 3.06 -2.36
CA LEU A 332 17.40 2.68 -2.37
C LEU A 332 17.16 1.32 -1.70
N GLU A 333 18.17 0.47 -1.67
CA GLU A 333 18.15 -0.82 -0.98
C GLU A 333 19.50 -1.08 -0.32
N MET A 334 19.55 -2.08 0.56
CA MET A 334 20.69 -2.46 1.41
C MET A 334 22.05 -2.51 0.68
N THR A 335 22.05 -2.89 -0.61
CA THR A 335 23.27 -2.92 -1.45
C THR A 335 23.15 -2.16 -2.77
N GLN A 336 22.05 -1.44 -2.99
CA GLN A 336 21.77 -0.73 -4.24
C GLN A 336 21.96 0.78 -4.09
N PRO A 337 23.11 1.34 -4.53
CA PRO A 337 23.31 2.77 -4.57
C PRO A 337 22.50 3.42 -5.71
N THR A 338 22.17 4.69 -5.51
CA THR A 338 21.75 5.65 -6.55
C THR A 338 22.70 5.68 -7.74
N SER A 339 22.21 6.03 -8.94
CA SER A 339 22.99 6.10 -10.19
C SER A 339 24.34 6.80 -10.07
N ALA A 340 24.38 7.96 -9.39
CA ALA A 340 25.60 8.75 -9.17
C ALA A 340 26.69 8.01 -8.36
N ASN A 341 26.33 6.94 -7.65
CA ASN A 341 27.18 6.18 -6.75
C ASN A 341 27.43 4.71 -7.19
N ILE A 342 26.83 4.26 -8.30
CA ILE A 342 27.05 2.92 -8.87
C ILE A 342 28.54 2.71 -9.16
N GLY A 343 29.10 1.61 -8.64
CA GLY A 343 30.52 1.26 -8.79
C GLY A 343 31.48 2.09 -7.92
N ILE A 344 30.96 3.02 -7.11
CA ILE A 344 31.71 3.76 -6.08
C ILE A 344 31.38 3.19 -4.70
N LEU A 345 30.09 2.93 -4.45
CA LEU A 345 29.56 2.39 -3.21
C LEU A 345 29.03 0.96 -3.40
N THR A 346 28.97 0.19 -2.31
CA THR A 346 28.56 -1.23 -2.31
C THR A 346 27.61 -1.63 -1.18
N GLY A 347 27.30 -0.71 -0.25
CA GLY A 347 26.59 -1.03 0.99
C GLY A 347 27.50 -1.57 2.12
N PRO A 348 26.91 -1.90 3.28
CA PRO A 348 25.48 -1.83 3.57
C PRO A 348 24.96 -0.38 3.64
N ALA A 349 23.67 -0.19 3.33
CA ALA A 349 22.96 1.08 3.49
C ALA A 349 22.42 1.27 4.92
N GLN A 350 22.23 0.17 5.67
CA GLN A 350 21.80 0.15 7.07
C GLN A 350 23.02 0.07 8.00
N GLU A 351 22.97 0.79 9.13
CA GLU A 351 23.90 0.68 10.25
C GLU A 351 23.16 0.74 11.59
N ASP A 352 23.66 0.04 12.61
CA ASP A 352 23.11 0.05 13.96
C ASP A 352 23.17 1.48 14.52
N ALA A 353 22.04 2.01 15.01
CA ALA A 353 22.01 3.36 15.58
C ALA A 353 22.66 3.43 16.98
N THR A 354 22.87 2.28 17.62
CA THR A 354 23.36 2.19 19.01
C THR A 354 24.30 1.00 19.20
N VAL A 355 25.21 1.07 20.18
CA VAL A 355 26.14 -0.03 20.50
C VAL A 355 25.50 -1.24 21.22
N ASN A 356 24.18 -1.22 21.44
CA ASN A 356 23.46 -2.30 22.12
C ASN A 356 23.11 -3.39 21.10
N GLU A 357 23.56 -4.63 21.33
CA GLU A 357 23.21 -5.81 20.52
C GLU A 357 21.71 -6.15 20.68
N VAL A 358 20.84 -5.64 19.81
CA VAL A 358 19.39 -5.89 19.89
C VAL A 358 18.99 -7.07 19.01
N SER A 359 18.37 -8.09 19.60
CA SER A 359 17.84 -9.22 18.83
C SER A 359 16.51 -8.88 18.18
N THR A 360 16.41 -9.02 16.87
CA THR A 360 15.13 -8.96 16.14
C THR A 360 14.44 -10.32 16.04
N GLU A 361 15.00 -11.39 16.61
CA GLU A 361 14.43 -12.75 16.57
C GLU A 361 13.19 -12.85 17.47
N ALA A 362 12.09 -13.34 16.90
CA ALA A 362 10.79 -13.44 17.56
C ALA A 362 10.83 -14.36 18.78
N GLY A 363 10.29 -13.90 19.91
CA GLY A 363 10.25 -14.66 21.17
C GLY A 363 11.61 -14.84 21.89
N VAL A 364 12.69 -14.28 21.36
CA VAL A 364 14.04 -14.40 21.95
C VAL A 364 14.40 -13.16 22.79
N PRO A 365 14.83 -13.33 24.05
CA PRO A 365 15.31 -12.21 24.87
C PRO A 365 16.52 -11.50 24.25
N SER A 366 16.40 -10.18 24.11
CA SER A 366 17.41 -9.35 23.47
C SER A 366 18.46 -8.85 24.47
N ARG A 367 19.72 -9.30 24.35
CA ARG A 367 20.83 -9.00 25.29
C ARG A 367 21.06 -7.50 25.51
N GLY A 368 21.02 -6.70 24.44
CA GLY A 368 21.13 -5.23 24.46
C GLY A 368 19.86 -4.51 24.91
N GLY A 369 18.81 -5.24 25.32
CA GLY A 369 17.49 -4.68 25.59
C GLY A 369 16.69 -4.45 24.31
N ARG A 370 15.61 -3.67 24.39
CA ARG A 370 14.76 -3.32 23.24
C ARG A 370 14.35 -1.85 23.31
N TYR A 371 14.17 -1.23 22.15
CA TYR A 371 13.68 0.14 22.03
C TYR A 371 12.20 0.15 21.64
N SER A 372 11.38 0.95 22.30
CA SER A 372 9.96 1.12 21.96
C SER A 372 9.71 2.38 21.11
N SER A 373 10.64 3.35 21.14
CA SER A 373 10.58 4.58 20.35
C SER A 373 11.90 5.34 20.38
N VAL A 374 12.07 6.24 19.40
CA VAL A 374 13.22 7.16 19.31
C VAL A 374 12.82 8.55 18.83
N TYR A 375 13.50 9.57 19.34
CA TYR A 375 13.44 10.94 18.87
C TYR A 375 14.85 11.55 18.78
N PRO A 376 15.37 11.86 17.57
CA PRO A 376 16.66 12.49 17.40
C PRO A 376 16.63 13.96 17.82
N ILE A 377 17.69 14.43 18.49
CA ILE A 377 17.80 15.82 18.97
C ILE A 377 18.55 16.64 17.91
N LEU A 378 17.88 17.63 17.35
CA LEU A 378 18.34 18.47 16.25
C LEU A 378 19.10 19.72 16.76
N ASP A 379 20.19 19.49 17.51
CA ASP A 379 21.02 20.52 18.14
C ASP A 379 22.52 20.46 17.76
N GLY A 380 22.88 19.70 16.73
CA GLY A 380 24.27 19.45 16.32
C GLY A 380 25.01 18.41 17.16
N THR A 381 24.36 17.74 18.12
CA THR A 381 25.03 16.75 18.98
C THR A 381 24.85 15.29 18.55
N GLY A 382 23.85 14.99 17.71
CA GLY A 382 23.48 13.62 17.33
C GLY A 382 22.92 12.76 18.47
N ARG A 383 22.55 13.36 19.61
CA ARG A 383 21.95 12.65 20.75
C ARG A 383 20.53 12.19 20.43
N LEU A 384 20.12 11.10 21.06
CA LEU A 384 18.78 10.52 20.91
C LEU A 384 18.06 10.49 22.26
N LEU A 385 16.78 10.85 22.28
CA LEU A 385 15.85 10.41 23.32
C LEU A 385 15.30 9.05 22.88
N VAL A 386 15.35 8.06 23.77
CA VAL A 386 14.85 6.70 23.49
C VAL A 386 13.99 6.21 24.64
N SER A 387 12.92 5.49 24.30
CA SER A 387 12.34 4.53 25.24
C SER A 387 13.07 3.20 25.10
N TRP A 388 13.65 2.71 26.19
CA TRP A 388 14.45 1.47 26.20
C TRP A 388 14.19 0.63 27.45
N SER A 389 14.00 -0.67 27.23
CA SER A 389 13.91 -1.70 28.27
C SER A 389 15.20 -2.53 28.30
N GLN A 390 15.82 -2.63 29.47
CA GLN A 390 16.92 -3.58 29.69
C GLN A 390 16.44 -5.04 29.62
N CYS A 391 17.33 -5.96 29.24
CA CYS A 391 17.01 -7.40 29.23
C CYS A 391 16.91 -7.97 30.65
N ARG A 392 15.78 -8.63 30.96
CA ARG A 392 15.47 -9.22 32.27
C ARG A 392 14.86 -10.61 32.12
N LEU A 393 15.19 -11.49 33.06
CA LEU A 393 14.64 -12.84 33.19
C LEU A 393 14.07 -13.05 34.60
N LEU A 394 13.10 -13.95 34.73
CA LEU A 394 12.61 -14.46 36.01
C LEU A 394 13.27 -15.82 36.28
N GLU A 395 14.05 -15.92 37.35
CA GLU A 395 14.61 -17.17 37.86
C GLU A 395 13.60 -17.85 38.80
N GLN A 396 13.24 -19.12 38.52
CA GLN A 396 12.40 -19.92 39.41
C GLN A 396 13.20 -20.34 40.65
N LEU A 397 12.81 -19.82 41.81
CA LEU A 397 13.40 -20.18 43.10
C LEU A 397 12.76 -21.45 43.67
N ALA A 398 13.40 -22.02 44.68
CA ALA A 398 12.84 -23.12 45.46
C ALA A 398 11.82 -22.59 46.47
N ASP A 399 10.62 -23.19 46.48
CA ASP A 399 9.54 -22.99 47.47
C ASP A 399 10.10 -22.79 48.90
N ASP A 400 10.01 -21.56 49.39
CA ASP A 400 10.48 -21.18 50.72
C ASP A 400 9.52 -21.59 51.86
N GLY A 401 8.30 -22.03 51.49
CA GLY A 401 7.24 -22.48 52.40
C GLY A 401 6.35 -21.37 52.97
N ASP A 402 6.52 -20.10 52.57
CA ASP A 402 5.64 -18.99 52.93
C ASP A 402 4.64 -18.68 51.80
N PRO A 403 3.32 -18.94 51.97
CA PRO A 403 2.31 -18.67 50.93
C PRO A 403 2.05 -17.16 50.68
N ASN A 404 2.88 -16.27 51.24
CA ASN A 404 2.83 -14.82 51.03
C ASN A 404 4.05 -14.29 50.24
N THR A 405 5.03 -15.14 49.91
CA THR A 405 6.15 -14.80 49.01
C THR A 405 5.85 -15.32 47.60
N ILE A 406 6.58 -14.78 46.61
CA ILE A 406 6.58 -15.30 45.25
C ILE A 406 7.99 -15.84 45.02
N ASP A 407 8.12 -17.12 44.73
CA ASP A 407 9.40 -17.81 44.52
C ASP A 407 10.05 -17.47 43.15
N LEU A 408 10.12 -16.19 42.81
CA LEU A 408 10.71 -15.68 41.57
C LEU A 408 11.71 -14.56 41.87
N ALA A 409 12.83 -14.54 41.15
CA ALA A 409 13.80 -13.44 41.20
C ALA A 409 14.00 -12.82 39.82
N ILE A 410 13.87 -11.49 39.72
CA ILE A 410 14.28 -10.76 38.51
C ILE A 410 15.81 -10.73 38.45
N VAL A 411 16.37 -11.23 37.36
CA VAL A 411 17.81 -11.31 37.12
C VAL A 411 18.17 -10.74 35.74
N PRO A 412 19.35 -10.13 35.56
CA PRO A 412 19.77 -9.64 34.25
C PRO A 412 20.07 -10.80 33.31
N CYS A 413 19.79 -10.61 32.03
CA CYS A 413 20.19 -11.53 30.96
C CYS A 413 21.72 -11.67 30.92
N THR A 414 22.18 -12.90 30.77
CA THR A 414 23.58 -13.25 30.51
C THR A 414 23.57 -14.47 29.61
N ASP A 415 24.62 -14.67 28.82
CA ASP A 415 24.72 -15.77 27.85
C ASP A 415 24.47 -17.14 28.52
N GLU A 416 24.94 -17.32 29.77
CA GLU A 416 24.70 -18.52 30.59
C GLU A 416 23.22 -18.71 30.97
N ARG A 417 22.48 -17.64 31.27
CA ARG A 417 21.05 -17.72 31.62
C ARG A 417 20.16 -17.88 30.40
N MET A 418 20.46 -17.16 29.32
CA MET A 418 19.71 -17.25 28.06
C MET A 418 19.83 -18.66 27.45
N ALA A 419 21.00 -19.30 27.56
CA ALA A 419 21.20 -20.70 27.18
C ALA A 419 20.44 -21.72 28.05
N ASN A 420 19.78 -21.29 29.14
CA ASN A 420 18.96 -22.12 30.03
C ASN A 420 17.52 -21.57 30.17
N LEU A 421 17.03 -20.88 29.13
CA LEU A 421 15.63 -20.46 29.04
C LEU A 421 14.69 -21.68 29.03
N PHE A 422 13.67 -21.63 29.87
CA PHE A 422 12.52 -22.50 29.83
C PHE A 422 11.48 -21.90 28.87
N VAL A 423 11.25 -22.59 27.76
CA VAL A 423 10.16 -22.31 26.82
C VAL A 423 9.01 -23.22 27.18
N GLN A 424 7.78 -22.69 27.29
CA GLN A 424 6.60 -23.53 27.50
C GLN A 424 6.44 -24.49 26.31
N PRO A 425 6.39 -25.82 26.54
CA PRO A 425 6.24 -26.78 25.44
C PRO A 425 4.81 -26.84 24.89
N ASP A 426 3.83 -26.28 25.61
CA ASP A 426 2.41 -26.30 25.30
C ASP A 426 1.74 -25.05 25.94
N PRO A 427 1.28 -24.07 25.15
CA PRO A 427 0.60 -22.87 25.69
C PRO A 427 -0.72 -23.18 26.40
N ASP A 428 -1.47 -24.19 25.93
CA ASP A 428 -2.79 -24.56 26.47
C ASP A 428 -2.69 -25.37 27.77
N ASN A 429 -1.49 -25.87 28.09
CA ASN A 429 -1.21 -26.70 29.26
C ASN A 429 0.13 -26.31 29.91
N PRO A 430 0.23 -25.10 30.48
CA PRO A 430 1.48 -24.54 30.98
C PRO A 430 2.07 -25.38 32.12
N VAL A 431 3.32 -25.80 31.94
CA VAL A 431 4.09 -26.57 32.93
C VAL A 431 4.87 -25.60 33.82
N THR A 432 4.86 -25.81 35.13
CA THR A 432 5.69 -25.00 36.06
C THR A 432 7.18 -25.22 35.74
N PRO A 433 7.98 -24.15 35.57
CA PRO A 433 9.42 -24.29 35.31
C PRO A 433 10.14 -25.01 36.47
N ASP A 434 11.20 -25.77 36.17
CA ASP A 434 12.04 -26.39 37.20
C ASP A 434 12.84 -25.32 37.97
N VAL A 435 13.14 -25.57 39.24
CA VAL A 435 13.96 -24.64 40.07
C VAL A 435 15.33 -24.41 39.44
N GLY A 436 15.70 -23.14 39.27
CA GLY A 436 16.94 -22.71 38.61
C GLY A 436 16.85 -22.61 37.09
N THR A 437 15.65 -22.73 36.50
CA THR A 437 15.38 -22.33 35.11
C THR A 437 14.94 -20.87 35.03
N PHE A 438 15.02 -20.30 33.83
CA PHE A 438 14.72 -18.89 33.57
C PHE A 438 13.58 -18.75 32.57
N VAL A 439 12.62 -17.86 32.82
CA VAL A 439 11.66 -17.40 31.82
C VAL A 439 11.86 -15.91 31.54
N VAL A 440 11.27 -15.42 30.45
CA VAL A 440 11.27 -13.98 30.13
C VAL A 440 10.58 -13.19 31.25
N ALA A 441 11.17 -12.09 31.69
CA ALA A 441 10.49 -11.16 32.60
C ALA A 441 9.75 -10.09 31.79
N PRO A 442 8.61 -9.56 32.27
CA PRO A 442 7.97 -8.40 31.65
C PRO A 442 8.98 -7.26 31.41
N PRO A 443 8.85 -6.49 30.32
CA PRO A 443 9.76 -5.41 30.01
C PRO A 443 9.74 -4.32 31.09
N LEU A 444 10.80 -3.52 31.16
CA LEU A 444 10.92 -2.35 32.03
C LEU A 444 11.43 -1.17 31.22
N TYR A 445 10.59 -0.71 30.30
CA TYR A 445 10.88 0.49 29.53
C TYR A 445 11.07 1.68 30.47
N GLY A 446 12.06 2.50 30.17
CA GLY A 446 12.29 3.82 30.75
C GLY A 446 12.79 4.75 29.67
N ILE A 447 12.85 6.05 29.96
CA ILE A 447 13.31 7.05 29.00
C ILE A 447 14.78 7.36 29.28
N TRP A 448 15.60 7.32 28.23
CA TRP A 448 17.04 7.52 28.31
C TRP A 448 17.50 8.55 27.27
N MET A 449 18.58 9.23 27.62
CA MET A 449 19.42 9.98 26.69
C MET A 449 20.52 9.04 26.19
N TYR A 450 20.58 8.78 24.89
CA TYR A 450 21.71 8.11 24.25
C TYR A 450 22.62 9.14 23.57
N ASP A 451 23.93 9.05 23.80
CA ASP A 451 24.95 9.90 23.16
C ASP A 451 25.92 9.00 22.36
N PRO A 452 25.81 8.95 21.02
CA PRO A 452 26.62 8.07 20.16
C PRO A 452 28.09 8.49 20.05
N ARG A 453 28.51 9.59 20.69
CA ARG A 453 29.90 10.08 20.62
C ARG A 453 30.78 9.51 21.73
N ASP A 454 30.17 9.20 22.87
CA ASP A 454 30.81 8.64 24.07
C ASP A 454 30.25 7.23 24.41
N ASP A 455 29.34 6.70 23.61
CA ASP A 455 28.58 5.46 23.84
C ASP A 455 27.90 5.43 25.22
N THR A 456 27.32 6.56 25.64
CA THR A 456 26.68 6.66 26.97
C THR A 456 25.16 6.73 26.89
N GLN A 457 24.51 5.92 27.72
CA GLN A 457 23.07 5.94 27.94
C GLN A 457 22.79 6.43 29.38
N ARG A 458 22.09 7.56 29.53
CA ARG A 458 21.80 8.20 30.83
C ARG A 458 20.29 8.19 31.09
N PRO A 459 19.83 7.77 32.28
CA PRO A 459 18.39 7.74 32.56
C PRO A 459 17.83 9.16 32.62
N VAL A 460 16.63 9.34 32.10
CA VAL A 460 15.83 10.57 32.17
C VAL A 460 14.53 10.29 32.93
N VAL A 461 13.87 9.18 32.64
CA VAL A 461 12.76 8.63 33.44
C VAL A 461 13.08 7.16 33.73
N ALA A 462 13.11 6.79 35.01
CA ALA A 462 13.32 5.40 35.40
C ALA A 462 12.08 4.56 35.04
N GLY A 463 12.30 3.32 34.60
CA GLY A 463 11.21 2.39 34.31
C GLY A 463 10.43 1.97 35.57
N GLU A 464 9.18 1.59 35.37
CA GLU A 464 8.21 1.27 36.42
C GLU A 464 7.56 -0.09 36.13
N GLU A 465 7.50 -0.99 37.12
CA GLU A 465 6.93 -2.33 36.91
C GLU A 465 5.45 -2.26 36.55
N GLY A 466 5.02 -3.02 35.54
CA GLY A 466 3.65 -3.01 35.04
C GLY A 466 3.32 -1.86 34.07
N PHE A 467 4.28 -0.99 33.76
CA PHE A 467 4.11 0.11 32.82
C PHE A 467 5.23 0.15 31.77
N MET A 468 4.90 0.65 30.58
CA MET A 468 5.85 1.00 29.54
C MET A 468 5.73 2.48 29.16
N PHE A 469 6.84 3.06 28.75
CA PHE A 469 6.85 4.39 28.15
C PHE A 469 6.87 4.17 26.65
N THR A 470 5.72 4.22 25.99
CA THR A 470 5.63 3.92 24.55
C THR A 470 6.45 4.93 23.75
N GLU A 471 6.37 6.21 24.10
CA GLU A 471 6.90 7.30 23.29
C GLU A 471 7.50 8.45 24.09
N VAL A 472 8.45 9.15 23.46
CA VAL A 472 9.11 10.35 23.98
C VAL A 472 9.48 11.31 22.87
N VAL A 473 9.31 12.62 23.11
CA VAL A 473 9.74 13.70 22.21
C VAL A 473 10.37 14.86 22.99
N SER A 474 11.32 15.58 22.37
CA SER A 474 11.80 16.86 22.92
C SER A 474 10.85 18.00 22.55
N ALA A 475 10.64 18.92 23.49
CA ALA A 475 9.91 20.17 23.25
C ALA A 475 10.82 21.37 22.93
N ASP A 476 12.07 21.12 22.53
CA ASP A 476 12.95 22.15 21.97
C ASP A 476 12.35 22.80 20.71
N PRO A 477 12.35 24.14 20.60
CA PRO A 477 12.01 24.82 19.36
C PRO A 477 12.96 24.42 18.22
N LYS A 478 12.39 23.82 17.17
CA LYS A 478 13.05 23.33 15.96
C LYS A 478 12.70 24.22 14.76
N THR A 479 13.58 24.29 13.76
CA THR A 479 13.28 25.06 12.54
C THR A 479 12.28 24.27 11.68
N ALA A 480 11.16 24.89 11.30
CA ALA A 480 10.22 24.27 10.37
C ALA A 480 10.85 24.09 8.98
N PRO A 481 10.67 22.94 8.31
CA PRO A 481 11.08 22.72 6.92
C PRO A 481 10.42 23.72 5.94
N PRO A 482 10.90 23.80 4.68
CA PRO A 482 10.21 24.54 3.63
C PRO A 482 8.78 24.03 3.42
N VAL A 483 7.85 24.93 3.09
CA VAL A 483 6.50 24.55 2.67
C VAL A 483 6.54 24.06 1.22
N VAL A 484 6.13 22.81 1.02
CA VAL A 484 5.73 22.28 -0.31
C VAL A 484 4.30 22.75 -0.57
N LEU A 485 4.05 23.29 -1.78
CA LEU A 485 2.72 23.82 -2.15
C LEU A 485 1.89 22.73 -2.83
N ASP A 486 0.64 22.60 -2.39
CA ASP A 486 -0.37 21.73 -3.01
C ASP A 486 -0.55 22.05 -4.49
N GLY A 487 -0.72 21.01 -5.32
CA GLY A 487 -0.91 21.15 -6.77
C GLY A 487 0.34 21.60 -7.53
N SER A 488 1.51 21.54 -6.92
CA SER A 488 2.81 21.85 -7.57
C SER A 488 3.19 20.88 -8.68
N GLU A 489 2.65 19.66 -8.67
CA GLU A 489 2.93 18.58 -9.63
C GLU A 489 1.85 18.45 -10.73
N THR A 490 1.17 19.55 -11.06
CA THR A 490 0.04 19.54 -12.00
C THR A 490 0.45 19.49 -13.48
N PHE A 491 -0.26 18.69 -14.28
CA PHE A 491 -0.05 18.60 -15.72
C PHE A 491 -0.55 19.89 -16.42
N ALA A 492 0.40 20.68 -16.92
CA ALA A 492 0.09 21.98 -17.53
C ALA A 492 -0.61 21.91 -18.91
N GLY A 493 -0.68 20.73 -19.55
CA GLY A 493 -1.29 20.56 -20.87
C GLY A 493 -2.83 20.58 -20.85
N ASP A 494 -3.45 20.14 -19.75
CA ASP A 494 -4.90 20.16 -19.55
C ASP A 494 -5.24 20.63 -18.12
N PRO A 495 -5.70 21.88 -17.92
CA PRO A 495 -6.09 22.38 -16.61
C PRO A 495 -7.44 21.86 -16.13
N THR A 496 -8.18 21.08 -16.93
CA THR A 496 -9.52 20.57 -16.58
C THR A 496 -9.52 19.22 -15.85
N LEU A 497 -8.38 18.51 -15.88
CA LEU A 497 -8.19 17.20 -15.23
C LEU A 497 -8.64 17.17 -13.76
N ALA A 498 -8.28 18.21 -12.98
CA ALA A 498 -8.61 18.27 -11.57
C ALA A 498 -10.14 18.34 -11.32
N ASP A 499 -10.87 19.09 -12.15
CA ASP A 499 -12.34 19.16 -12.08
C ASP A 499 -12.99 17.84 -12.54
N ALA A 500 -12.33 17.06 -13.41
CA ALA A 500 -12.77 15.75 -13.89
C ALA A 500 -12.41 14.56 -12.96
N SER A 501 -11.70 14.81 -11.85
CA SER A 501 -11.07 13.77 -11.02
C SER A 501 -10.11 12.86 -11.81
N GLU A 502 -9.39 13.44 -12.77
CA GLU A 502 -8.40 12.78 -13.62
C GLU A 502 -6.98 13.22 -13.24
N ALA A 503 -6.01 12.37 -13.55
CA ALA A 503 -4.57 12.64 -13.48
C ALA A 503 -3.89 12.07 -14.74
N VAL A 504 -2.59 12.31 -14.95
CA VAL A 504 -1.82 11.78 -16.07
C VAL A 504 -0.73 10.84 -15.58
N LEU A 505 -0.65 9.66 -16.18
CA LEU A 505 0.48 8.74 -16.08
C LEU A 505 1.40 8.94 -17.30
N ASN A 506 2.68 9.20 -17.07
CA ASN A 506 3.73 9.37 -18.07
C ASN A 506 4.86 8.35 -17.82
N ILE A 507 5.04 7.40 -18.74
CA ILE A 507 6.11 6.39 -18.71
C ILE A 507 7.07 6.67 -19.85
N ARG A 508 8.36 6.90 -19.56
CA ARG A 508 9.34 7.25 -20.60
C ARG A 508 9.57 6.13 -21.61
N SER A 509 9.68 4.87 -21.17
CA SER A 509 9.55 3.72 -22.07
C SER A 509 9.20 2.44 -21.31
N VAL A 510 8.21 1.68 -21.78
CA VAL A 510 7.93 0.31 -21.29
C VAL A 510 9.00 -0.71 -21.72
N TYR A 511 10.03 -0.29 -22.45
CA TYR A 511 11.20 -1.08 -22.80
C TYR A 511 12.42 -0.81 -21.91
N ASP A 512 12.34 0.19 -21.02
CA ASP A 512 13.29 0.38 -19.93
C ASP A 512 12.89 -0.56 -18.78
N PHE A 513 13.76 -1.52 -18.46
CA PHE A 513 13.64 -2.38 -17.28
C PHE A 513 14.85 -2.18 -16.38
N ASP A 514 14.60 -1.73 -15.15
CA ASP A 514 15.61 -1.44 -14.14
C ASP A 514 16.76 -0.51 -14.62
N GLY A 515 16.44 0.45 -15.51
CA GLY A 515 17.42 1.38 -16.10
C GLY A 515 18.13 0.84 -17.35
N ALA A 516 17.72 -0.32 -17.87
CA ALA A 516 18.31 -0.98 -19.03
C ALA A 516 17.27 -1.24 -20.14
N ALA A 517 17.60 -0.86 -21.37
CA ALA A 517 16.76 -1.11 -22.52
C ALA A 517 16.79 -2.60 -22.92
N ILE A 518 15.62 -3.26 -22.98
CA ILE A 518 15.51 -4.66 -23.41
C ILE A 518 15.43 -4.85 -24.94
N VAL A 519 15.28 -3.75 -25.69
CA VAL A 519 15.29 -3.68 -27.16
C VAL A 519 16.09 -2.46 -27.64
N ASP A 520 16.38 -2.38 -28.93
CA ASP A 520 16.92 -1.17 -29.55
C ASP A 520 15.78 -0.14 -29.73
N ILE A 521 15.62 0.75 -28.74
CA ILE A 521 14.51 1.71 -28.69
C ILE A 521 14.57 2.72 -29.84
N GLU A 522 15.77 3.10 -30.32
CA GLU A 522 15.90 3.99 -31.49
C GLU A 522 15.44 3.28 -32.78
N ALA A 523 15.72 1.99 -32.93
CA ALA A 523 15.22 1.19 -34.04
C ALA A 523 13.70 0.89 -33.94
N MET A 524 13.15 0.76 -32.73
CA MET A 524 11.70 0.62 -32.50
C MET A 524 10.94 1.92 -32.84
N ALA A 525 11.55 3.08 -32.58
CA ALA A 525 10.99 4.40 -32.88
C ALA A 525 10.90 4.73 -34.39
N ASP A 526 11.76 4.12 -35.22
CA ASP A 526 11.80 4.35 -36.67
C ASP A 526 10.88 3.38 -37.44
N PRO A 527 9.77 3.84 -38.05
CA PRO A 527 8.78 2.99 -38.74
C PRO A 527 9.31 2.35 -40.03
N VAL A 528 10.50 2.72 -40.51
CA VAL A 528 11.20 2.07 -41.63
C VAL A 528 12.10 0.92 -41.14
N GLN A 529 12.49 0.92 -39.86
CA GLN A 529 13.28 -0.16 -39.25
C GLN A 529 12.40 -1.22 -38.57
N THR A 530 11.31 -0.82 -37.90
CA THR A 530 10.41 -1.72 -37.16
C THR A 530 8.95 -1.54 -37.59
N LEU A 531 8.26 -2.61 -37.97
CA LEU A 531 6.81 -2.58 -38.24
C LEU A 531 6.04 -2.70 -36.91
N ALA A 532 4.80 -2.22 -36.83
CA ALA A 532 4.06 -2.33 -35.55
C ALA A 532 3.78 -3.79 -35.17
N ALA A 533 3.61 -4.69 -36.14
CA ALA A 533 3.50 -6.13 -35.91
C ALA A 533 4.79 -6.76 -35.30
N ASP A 534 5.95 -6.10 -35.48
CA ASP A 534 7.22 -6.52 -34.88
C ASP A 534 7.44 -5.90 -33.48
N ARG A 535 6.58 -4.96 -33.03
CA ARG A 535 6.67 -4.33 -31.70
C ARG A 535 5.98 -5.22 -30.65
N PRO A 536 6.69 -5.70 -29.61
CA PRO A 536 6.09 -6.60 -28.63
C PRO A 536 5.11 -5.91 -27.68
N ALA A 537 5.39 -4.66 -27.27
CA ALA A 537 4.46 -3.84 -26.50
C ALA A 537 3.60 -2.98 -27.43
N ARG A 538 2.28 -3.03 -27.24
CA ARG A 538 1.31 -2.34 -28.12
C ARG A 538 0.33 -1.47 -27.36
N PHE A 539 -0.08 -1.88 -26.17
CA PHE A 539 -0.95 -1.09 -25.30
C PHE A 539 -0.54 -1.21 -23.83
N LEU A 540 -0.92 -0.21 -23.04
CA LEU A 540 -0.91 -0.25 -21.59
C LEU A 540 -2.36 -0.45 -21.12
N ARG A 541 -2.64 -1.55 -20.42
CA ARG A 541 -3.89 -1.75 -19.68
C ARG A 541 -3.73 -1.12 -18.29
N ILE A 542 -4.72 -0.34 -17.89
CA ILE A 542 -4.80 0.26 -16.55
C ILE A 542 -5.82 -0.56 -15.75
N GLU A 543 -5.44 -1.00 -14.55
CA GLU A 543 -6.22 -1.82 -13.63
C GLU A 543 -6.45 -1.02 -12.34
N LYS A 544 -7.62 -1.14 -11.71
CA LYS A 544 -7.96 -0.54 -10.41
C LYS A 544 -8.22 -1.65 -9.40
N ALA A 545 -7.71 -1.47 -8.17
CA ALA A 545 -8.06 -2.32 -7.05
C ALA A 545 -9.55 -2.20 -6.71
N VAL A 546 -10.22 -3.32 -6.44
CA VAL A 546 -11.56 -3.30 -5.85
C VAL A 546 -11.38 -3.50 -4.35
N SER A 547 -11.50 -2.39 -3.62
CA SER A 547 -11.48 -2.37 -2.16
C SER A 547 -12.63 -3.24 -1.63
N LEU A 548 -12.37 -3.97 -0.54
CA LEU A 548 -13.33 -4.87 0.08
C LEU A 548 -14.04 -4.17 1.25
N PRO A 549 -15.36 -4.37 1.43
CA PRO A 549 -16.08 -3.94 2.63
C PRO A 549 -15.73 -4.84 3.82
N ASP A 550 -16.27 -4.50 5.00
CA ASP A 550 -16.37 -5.43 6.12
C ASP A 550 -17.41 -6.54 5.86
N ASP A 551 -17.22 -7.70 6.52
CA ASP A 551 -18.10 -8.88 6.44
C ASP A 551 -19.55 -8.58 6.92
N ASP A 552 -19.73 -7.58 7.78
CA ASP A 552 -21.05 -7.13 8.25
C ASP A 552 -21.87 -6.45 7.12
N LEU A 553 -21.20 -5.91 6.09
CA LEU A 553 -21.81 -5.29 4.93
C LEU A 553 -21.93 -6.25 3.73
N VAL A 554 -20.91 -7.07 3.47
CA VAL A 554 -20.93 -8.15 2.46
C VAL A 554 -20.07 -9.32 2.97
N ASP A 555 -20.73 -10.42 3.32
CA ASP A 555 -20.05 -11.70 3.61
C ASP A 555 -19.49 -12.26 2.28
N LEU A 556 -18.20 -12.59 2.24
CA LEU A 556 -17.47 -13.00 1.02
C LEU A 556 -16.72 -14.31 1.28
N ASP A 557 -17.21 -15.40 0.68
CA ASP A 557 -16.52 -16.68 0.76
C ASP A 557 -15.26 -16.67 -0.13
N ASN A 558 -14.27 -17.51 0.21
CA ASN A 558 -13.06 -17.67 -0.61
C ASN A 558 -13.38 -18.10 -2.06
N THR A 559 -14.53 -18.76 -2.28
CA THR A 559 -15.05 -19.15 -3.59
C THR A 559 -15.51 -17.95 -4.43
N ASP A 560 -15.97 -16.84 -3.83
CA ASP A 560 -16.43 -15.67 -4.60
C ASP A 560 -15.31 -14.98 -5.40
N PHE A 561 -14.08 -15.05 -4.90
CA PHE A 561 -12.89 -14.63 -5.65
C PHE A 561 -12.56 -15.59 -6.80
N GLY A 562 -12.91 -16.87 -6.67
CA GLY A 562 -12.67 -17.94 -7.63
C GLY A 562 -11.75 -19.04 -7.09
N ILE A 563 -10.92 -19.65 -7.96
CA ILE A 563 -10.00 -20.71 -7.51
C ILE A 563 -8.78 -20.21 -6.71
N SER A 564 -8.64 -18.89 -6.51
CA SER A 564 -7.57 -18.28 -5.72
C SER A 564 -7.91 -16.84 -5.31
N THR A 565 -7.76 -16.52 -4.02
CA THR A 565 -7.87 -15.17 -3.48
C THR A 565 -6.62 -14.31 -3.70
N ALA A 566 -5.49 -14.91 -4.09
CA ALA A 566 -4.14 -14.31 -4.07
C ALA A 566 -3.91 -13.13 -5.05
N GLN A 567 -4.97 -12.58 -5.65
CA GLN A 567 -4.93 -11.38 -6.50
C GLN A 567 -5.95 -10.31 -6.07
N GLY A 568 -6.77 -10.54 -5.04
CA GLY A 568 -7.93 -9.72 -4.72
C GLY A 568 -8.93 -9.61 -5.88
N MET A 569 -9.89 -8.69 -5.79
CA MET A 569 -10.80 -8.32 -6.89
C MET A 569 -10.24 -7.13 -7.69
N LYS A 570 -10.40 -7.13 -9.03
CA LYS A 570 -9.80 -6.12 -9.93
C LYS A 570 -10.72 -5.72 -11.08
N GLU A 571 -10.70 -4.43 -11.42
CA GLU A 571 -11.42 -3.85 -12.55
C GLU A 571 -10.45 -3.28 -13.59
N ILE A 572 -10.81 -3.35 -14.87
CA ILE A 572 -10.03 -2.68 -15.93
C ILE A 572 -10.60 -1.27 -16.13
N VAL A 573 -9.73 -0.27 -16.02
CA VAL A 573 -10.04 1.16 -16.22
C VAL A 573 -10.05 1.54 -17.69
N GLY A 574 -9.19 0.91 -18.50
CA GLY A 574 -9.07 1.17 -19.93
C GLY A 574 -7.67 0.86 -20.48
N TYR A 575 -7.47 1.25 -21.74
CA TYR A 575 -6.24 1.05 -22.50
C TYR A 575 -5.69 2.36 -23.05
N ALA A 576 -4.37 2.50 -23.03
CA ALA A 576 -3.62 3.52 -23.77
C ALA A 576 -2.73 2.86 -24.83
N MET A 577 -2.43 3.55 -25.93
CA MET A 577 -1.43 3.06 -26.89
C MET A 577 -0.02 3.17 -26.30
N VAL A 578 0.82 2.18 -26.58
CA VAL A 578 2.27 2.26 -26.42
C VAL A 578 2.84 2.79 -27.74
N GLU A 579 3.55 3.92 -27.67
CA GLU A 579 4.15 4.54 -28.85
C GLU A 579 5.38 3.74 -29.35
N PRO A 580 5.92 4.01 -30.55
CA PRO A 580 6.98 3.18 -31.13
C PRO A 580 8.26 3.10 -30.28
N ASP A 581 8.66 4.17 -29.60
CA ASP A 581 9.76 4.19 -28.61
C ASP A 581 9.42 3.53 -27.25
N GLY A 582 8.24 2.94 -27.11
CA GLY A 582 7.73 2.36 -25.88
C GLY A 582 7.15 3.37 -24.89
N SER A 583 7.13 4.67 -25.19
CA SER A 583 6.58 5.67 -24.28
C SER A 583 5.05 5.60 -24.19
N VAL A 584 4.52 6.01 -23.04
CA VAL A 584 3.07 6.09 -22.79
C VAL A 584 2.78 7.39 -22.05
N MET A 585 1.75 8.12 -22.50
CA MET A 585 1.17 9.23 -21.76
C MET A 585 -0.35 9.10 -21.84
N THR A 586 -1.02 8.97 -20.70
CA THR A 586 -2.47 8.70 -20.64
C THR A 586 -3.10 9.29 -19.41
N LYS A 587 -4.37 9.67 -19.50
CA LYS A 587 -5.21 9.95 -18.35
C LYS A 587 -5.46 8.67 -17.54
N VAL A 588 -5.62 8.86 -16.24
CA VAL A 588 -6.02 7.84 -15.25
C VAL A 588 -6.98 8.50 -14.25
N PRO A 589 -7.88 7.74 -13.58
CA PRO A 589 -8.65 8.28 -12.47
C PRO A 589 -7.71 8.68 -11.32
N ALA A 590 -7.98 9.84 -10.73
CA ALA A 590 -7.29 10.29 -9.53
C ALA A 590 -7.93 9.69 -8.27
N ASN A 591 -7.17 9.69 -7.17
CA ASN A 591 -7.62 9.32 -5.83
C ASN A 591 -8.13 7.86 -5.71
N VAL A 592 -7.44 6.92 -6.38
CA VAL A 592 -7.68 5.47 -6.34
C VAL A 592 -6.36 4.69 -6.43
N ALA A 593 -6.35 3.45 -5.92
CA ALA A 593 -5.26 2.50 -6.12
C ALA A 593 -5.28 1.92 -7.54
N LEU A 594 -4.15 2.04 -8.26
CA LEU A 594 -3.98 1.56 -9.63
C LEU A 594 -2.81 0.59 -9.76
N ALA A 595 -2.95 -0.32 -10.73
CA ALA A 595 -1.90 -1.16 -11.27
C ALA A 595 -1.88 -1.07 -12.80
N ILE A 596 -0.80 -1.52 -13.44
CA ILE A 596 -0.63 -1.45 -14.90
C ILE A 596 -0.12 -2.77 -15.48
N SER A 597 -0.56 -3.08 -16.70
CA SER A 597 -0.16 -4.26 -17.46
C SER A 597 0.23 -3.85 -18.88
N VAL A 598 1.47 -4.14 -19.29
CA VAL A 598 1.86 -3.97 -20.70
C VAL A 598 1.36 -5.17 -21.50
N VAL A 599 0.64 -4.92 -22.59
CA VAL A 599 0.00 -5.96 -23.41
C VAL A 599 0.42 -5.91 -24.88
N ASP A 600 0.34 -7.05 -25.55
CA ASP A 600 0.59 -7.19 -26.99
C ASP A 600 -0.61 -6.75 -27.84
N GLU A 601 -0.51 -6.94 -29.16
CA GLU A 601 -1.58 -6.60 -30.10
C GLU A 601 -2.89 -7.37 -29.89
N ASN A 602 -2.85 -8.51 -29.20
CA ASN A 602 -4.03 -9.31 -28.86
C ASN A 602 -4.60 -8.97 -27.48
N GLY A 603 -4.02 -7.98 -26.78
CA GLY A 603 -4.41 -7.63 -25.43
C GLY A 603 -3.97 -8.67 -24.38
N LYS A 604 -2.99 -9.53 -24.67
CA LYS A 604 -2.45 -10.47 -23.68
C LYS A 604 -1.27 -9.81 -22.93
N ARG A 605 -1.24 -9.85 -21.59
CA ARG A 605 -0.15 -9.27 -20.79
C ARG A 605 1.18 -9.93 -21.11
N ILE A 606 2.19 -9.12 -21.42
CA ILE A 606 3.53 -9.57 -21.84
C ILE A 606 4.57 -9.50 -20.71
N THR A 607 4.27 -8.77 -19.64
CA THR A 607 5.14 -8.57 -18.48
C THR A 607 4.70 -9.42 -17.29
N ALA A 608 5.54 -9.45 -16.25
CA ALA A 608 5.06 -9.71 -14.90
C ALA A 608 3.91 -8.75 -14.55
N ARG A 609 3.04 -9.18 -13.64
CA ARG A 609 1.94 -8.35 -13.13
C ARG A 609 2.51 -7.26 -12.22
N HIS A 610 2.02 -6.03 -12.32
CA HIS A 610 2.35 -4.98 -11.38
C HIS A 610 1.68 -5.26 -10.03
N GLN A 611 2.47 -5.62 -9.01
CA GLN A 611 2.01 -5.98 -7.66
C GLN A 611 2.31 -4.85 -6.66
N ASN A 612 1.99 -3.62 -7.03
CA ASN A 612 2.06 -2.45 -6.17
C ASN A 612 0.94 -1.47 -6.54
N TRP A 613 0.48 -0.66 -5.58
CA TRP A 613 -0.59 0.30 -5.75
C TRP A 613 -0.02 1.71 -5.94
N ILE A 614 0.03 2.16 -7.21
CA ILE A 614 0.30 3.58 -7.52
C ILE A 614 -0.97 4.40 -7.32
N GLN A 615 -0.80 5.69 -7.03
CA GLN A 615 -1.90 6.66 -6.94
C GLN A 615 -1.49 7.96 -7.64
N ALA A 616 -2.48 8.78 -8.00
CA ALA A 616 -2.25 10.17 -8.42
C ALA A 616 -3.35 11.09 -7.87
N ARG A 617 -2.99 12.34 -7.53
CA ARG A 617 -3.91 13.41 -7.13
C ARG A 617 -4.59 14.04 -8.35
N PRO A 618 -5.76 14.70 -8.19
CA PRO A 618 -6.45 15.33 -9.31
C PRO A 618 -5.57 16.39 -10.00
N GLY A 619 -5.42 16.27 -11.31
CA GLY A 619 -4.55 17.10 -12.13
C GLY A 619 -3.05 16.78 -12.08
N GLN A 620 -2.59 15.80 -11.28
CA GLN A 620 -1.17 15.45 -11.17
C GLN A 620 -0.61 14.82 -12.46
N GLU A 621 0.66 15.08 -12.79
CA GLU A 621 1.45 14.23 -13.67
C GLU A 621 2.32 13.26 -12.83
N LEU A 622 2.05 11.95 -12.89
CA LEU A 622 2.88 10.90 -12.29
C LEU A 622 3.87 10.38 -13.33
N LYS A 623 5.18 10.36 -13.01
CA LYS A 623 6.25 10.02 -13.96
C LYS A 623 7.00 8.74 -13.56
N CYS A 624 7.23 7.88 -14.54
CA CYS A 624 8.04 6.68 -14.43
C CYS A 624 9.11 6.65 -15.53
N ASN A 625 10.33 6.20 -15.22
CA ASN A 625 11.35 5.96 -16.25
C ASN A 625 11.02 4.70 -17.07
N GLY A 626 10.71 3.59 -16.38
CA GLY A 626 10.43 2.30 -17.00
C GLY A 626 9.64 1.34 -16.11
N CYS A 627 9.66 0.06 -16.48
CA CYS A 627 8.99 -1.05 -15.81
C CYS A 627 9.96 -1.84 -14.90
N HIS A 628 9.46 -2.49 -13.85
CA HIS A 628 10.28 -3.24 -12.89
C HIS A 628 10.31 -4.74 -13.17
N VAL A 629 11.42 -5.40 -12.84
CA VAL A 629 11.50 -6.87 -12.72
C VAL A 629 11.60 -7.27 -11.25
N ALA A 630 10.53 -7.87 -10.72
CA ALA A 630 10.52 -8.43 -9.37
C ALA A 630 11.73 -9.35 -9.12
N ASN A 631 12.37 -9.18 -7.97
CA ASN A 631 13.55 -9.95 -7.53
C ASN A 631 14.80 -9.81 -8.43
N SER A 632 14.94 -8.75 -9.22
CA SER A 632 16.19 -8.42 -9.92
C SER A 632 17.34 -8.01 -9.00
N GLY A 633 17.04 -7.66 -7.74
CA GLY A 633 17.95 -7.02 -6.80
C GLY A 633 18.15 -5.52 -7.05
N LEU A 634 17.43 -4.94 -8.02
CA LEU A 634 17.41 -3.51 -8.30
C LEU A 634 15.99 -2.99 -8.05
N SER A 635 15.81 -2.20 -7.01
CA SER A 635 14.59 -1.42 -6.77
C SER A 635 14.56 -0.18 -7.66
N HIS A 636 13.40 0.14 -8.20
CA HIS A 636 13.13 1.49 -8.69
C HIS A 636 11.65 1.83 -8.50
N GLY A 637 11.39 3.13 -8.51
CA GLY A 637 10.16 3.71 -7.98
C GLY A 637 10.35 5.19 -7.61
N ARG A 638 11.61 5.60 -7.39
CA ARG A 638 12.02 7.01 -7.45
C ARG A 638 12.42 7.40 -8.85
N TYR A 639 11.81 8.45 -9.38
CA TYR A 639 12.12 9.01 -10.69
C TYR A 639 13.52 9.65 -10.73
N ASP A 640 13.99 10.19 -9.61
CA ASP A 640 15.26 10.93 -9.49
C ASP A 640 16.51 10.05 -9.23
N ALA A 641 16.33 8.75 -8.98
CA ALA A 641 17.40 7.87 -8.53
C ALA A 641 18.28 7.29 -9.64
N PHE A 642 17.70 7.07 -10.83
CA PHE A 642 18.36 6.40 -11.95
C PHE A 642 18.12 7.13 -13.27
N ASP A 643 19.14 7.16 -14.12
CA ASP A 643 19.00 7.63 -15.50
C ASP A 643 18.05 6.68 -16.27
N PRO A 644 17.08 7.19 -17.04
CA PRO A 644 16.25 6.35 -17.90
C PRO A 644 17.09 5.74 -19.02
N ALA A 645 16.78 4.49 -19.40
CA ALA A 645 17.41 3.82 -20.53
C ALA A 645 17.13 4.54 -21.87
N TYR A 646 16.03 5.31 -21.93
CA TYR A 646 15.68 6.14 -23.09
C TYR A 646 15.70 7.63 -22.78
N ALA A 647 16.71 8.30 -23.34
CA ALA A 647 16.93 9.75 -23.21
C ALA A 647 15.93 10.61 -24.03
N GLY A 648 15.06 10.02 -24.85
CA GLY A 648 14.14 10.75 -25.72
C GLY A 648 14.83 11.42 -26.92
N ALA A 649 14.11 12.33 -27.58
CA ALA A 649 14.57 12.99 -28.80
C ALA A 649 15.84 13.84 -28.59
N GLN A 650 16.86 13.63 -29.43
CA GLN A 650 18.17 14.29 -29.31
C GLN A 650 18.26 15.67 -30.01
N VAL A 651 17.26 16.05 -30.80
CA VAL A 651 17.24 17.30 -31.57
C VAL A 651 15.83 17.89 -31.59
N ALA A 652 15.69 19.16 -31.21
CA ALA A 652 14.44 19.90 -31.30
C ALA A 652 14.22 20.55 -32.67
N GLY A 653 12.95 20.75 -33.04
CA GLY A 653 12.50 21.42 -34.27
C GLY A 653 12.46 20.52 -35.51
N VAL A 654 12.49 19.19 -35.33
CA VAL A 654 12.44 18.17 -36.38
C VAL A 654 11.54 17.01 -35.95
N GLU A 655 11.11 16.20 -36.90
CA GLU A 655 10.45 14.91 -36.68
C GLU A 655 11.41 13.83 -36.15
N PHE A 656 10.87 12.74 -35.60
CA PHE A 656 11.61 11.50 -35.40
C PHE A 656 11.98 10.87 -36.77
N PRO A 657 13.02 10.03 -36.85
CA PRO A 657 13.44 9.43 -38.12
C PRO A 657 12.29 8.75 -38.87
N ASN A 658 12.04 9.20 -40.10
CA ASN A 658 11.00 8.69 -41.00
C ASN A 658 9.53 8.80 -40.50
N THR A 659 9.24 9.62 -39.48
CA THR A 659 7.87 9.83 -38.99
C THR A 659 7.15 11.01 -39.66
N ASP A 660 5.83 11.11 -39.51
CA ASP A 660 5.03 12.24 -40.04
C ASP A 660 5.54 13.58 -39.45
N PRO A 661 5.92 14.57 -40.29
CA PRO A 661 6.40 15.87 -39.84
C PRO A 661 5.43 16.71 -38.99
N THR A 662 4.18 16.29 -38.88
CA THR A 662 3.21 16.85 -37.92
C THR A 662 3.68 16.64 -36.48
N TRP A 663 4.31 15.49 -36.19
CA TRP A 663 4.81 15.11 -34.86
C TRP A 663 6.25 15.60 -34.62
N PHE A 664 6.46 16.91 -34.72
CA PHE A 664 7.77 17.51 -34.50
C PHE A 664 8.12 17.59 -33.00
N VAL A 665 9.39 17.32 -32.69
CA VAL A 665 10.02 17.51 -31.39
C VAL A 665 10.09 19.00 -31.07
N GLY A 666 9.54 19.40 -29.93
CA GLY A 666 9.55 20.76 -29.41
C GLY A 666 10.80 21.04 -28.59
N ASP A 667 11.15 20.12 -27.69
CA ASP A 667 12.30 20.21 -26.79
C ASP A 667 13.14 18.93 -26.80
N ILE A 668 14.44 19.05 -26.52
CA ILE A 668 15.34 17.89 -26.42
C ILE A 668 14.94 17.09 -25.17
N GLY A 669 14.79 15.78 -25.34
CA GLY A 669 14.40 14.84 -24.28
C GLY A 669 12.95 14.36 -24.34
N GLU A 670 12.09 14.98 -25.16
CA GLU A 670 10.71 14.51 -25.35
C GLU A 670 10.66 13.09 -25.91
N THR A 671 9.79 12.25 -25.36
CA THR A 671 9.40 10.97 -25.96
C THR A 671 8.34 11.15 -27.06
N MET A 672 8.05 10.09 -27.81
CA MET A 672 7.01 10.11 -28.84
C MET A 672 5.62 10.40 -28.24
N ALA A 673 5.31 9.86 -27.05
CA ALA A 673 4.08 10.15 -26.31
C ALA A 673 4.02 11.61 -25.82
N GLU A 674 5.12 12.16 -25.30
CA GLU A 674 5.20 13.56 -24.86
C GLU A 674 5.01 14.53 -26.04
N VAL A 675 5.66 14.27 -27.18
CA VAL A 675 5.46 15.04 -28.43
C VAL A 675 4.00 15.00 -28.87
N ARG A 676 3.39 13.81 -28.88
CA ARG A 676 2.00 13.62 -29.32
C ARG A 676 1.03 14.35 -28.39
N ALA A 677 1.17 14.17 -27.07
CA ALA A 677 0.35 14.84 -26.06
C ALA A 677 0.45 16.37 -26.13
N ARG A 678 1.66 16.93 -26.27
CA ARG A 678 1.84 18.38 -26.44
C ARG A 678 1.09 18.92 -27.67
N ILE A 679 1.09 18.18 -28.77
CA ILE A 679 0.44 18.60 -30.01
C ILE A 679 -1.09 18.49 -29.88
N THR A 680 -1.62 17.34 -29.47
CA THR A 680 -3.07 17.10 -29.33
C THR A 680 -3.69 18.03 -28.29
N CYS A 681 -3.06 18.23 -27.13
CA CYS A 681 -3.53 19.23 -26.14
C CYS A 681 -3.61 20.66 -26.71
N ALA A 682 -2.74 21.01 -27.65
CA ALA A 682 -2.78 22.31 -28.31
C ALA A 682 -3.80 22.41 -29.47
N THR A 683 -4.25 21.28 -30.06
CA THR A 683 -5.00 21.29 -31.33
C THR A 683 -6.36 20.60 -31.32
N ASP A 684 -6.58 19.57 -30.50
CA ASP A 684 -7.79 18.73 -30.53
C ASP A 684 -8.42 18.41 -29.17
N GLY A 685 -7.87 18.94 -28.08
CA GLY A 685 -8.36 18.68 -26.72
C GLY A 685 -7.73 17.44 -26.08
N CYS A 686 -6.42 17.25 -26.28
CA CYS A 686 -5.63 16.18 -25.65
C CYS A 686 -6.00 14.75 -26.10
N SER A 687 -6.52 14.58 -27.32
CA SER A 687 -7.08 13.31 -27.80
C SER A 687 -6.14 12.08 -27.72
N SER A 688 -4.83 12.30 -27.70
CA SER A 688 -3.85 11.19 -27.62
C SER A 688 -3.64 10.62 -26.22
N ILE A 689 -4.00 11.35 -25.18
CA ILE A 689 -3.89 10.89 -23.78
C ILE A 689 -5.23 10.37 -23.24
N GLU A 690 -6.31 10.42 -24.03
CA GLU A 690 -7.58 9.79 -23.67
C GLU A 690 -7.45 8.25 -23.78
N PRO A 691 -7.62 7.49 -22.68
CA PRO A 691 -7.67 6.04 -22.75
C PRO A 691 -9.00 5.56 -23.34
N SER A 692 -9.08 4.27 -23.66
CA SER A 692 -10.26 3.66 -24.27
C SER A 692 -10.67 2.38 -23.56
N MET A 693 -11.98 2.12 -23.45
CA MET A 693 -12.48 0.78 -23.08
C MET A 693 -12.28 -0.26 -24.18
N ASN A 694 -11.82 0.15 -25.36
CA ASN A 694 -11.56 -0.73 -26.50
C ASN A 694 -10.06 -0.80 -26.80
N VAL A 695 -9.61 -1.93 -27.35
CA VAL A 695 -8.23 -2.06 -27.86
C VAL A 695 -8.22 -1.56 -29.30
N ILE A 696 -7.73 -0.34 -29.50
CA ILE A 696 -7.76 0.39 -30.78
C ILE A 696 -6.34 0.86 -31.11
N TYR A 697 -5.79 0.40 -32.24
CA TYR A 697 -4.52 0.89 -32.79
C TYR A 697 -4.75 1.61 -34.13
N ARG A 698 -4.07 2.75 -34.30
CA ARG A 698 -3.99 3.53 -35.56
C ARG A 698 -2.56 3.93 -35.85
N ASP A 699 -2.12 3.78 -37.10
CA ASP A 699 -0.79 4.22 -37.53
C ASP A 699 -0.76 5.73 -37.81
N ILE A 700 -0.43 6.50 -36.78
CA ILE A 700 -0.27 7.95 -36.89
C ILE A 700 1.17 8.38 -37.23
N TRP A 701 2.16 7.49 -37.12
CA TRP A 701 3.58 7.84 -37.22
C TRP A 701 4.14 7.70 -38.63
N THR A 702 3.58 6.83 -39.47
CA THR A 702 4.11 6.60 -40.83
C THR A 702 3.73 7.74 -41.80
N ALA A 703 4.73 8.51 -42.26
CA ALA A 703 4.53 9.72 -43.08
C ALA A 703 4.13 9.50 -44.55
N ASP A 704 4.67 8.45 -45.19
CA ASP A 704 4.62 8.28 -46.65
C ASP A 704 4.50 6.80 -47.04
N ASP A 705 3.31 6.41 -47.49
CA ASP A 705 3.02 5.08 -48.06
C ASP A 705 3.97 4.67 -49.20
N ALA A 706 4.59 5.63 -49.91
CA ALA A 706 5.56 5.35 -50.96
C ALA A 706 6.95 4.96 -50.43
N ILE A 707 7.28 5.32 -49.18
CA ILE A 707 8.46 4.83 -48.46
C ILE A 707 8.10 3.50 -47.79
N ARG A 708 6.96 3.45 -47.09
CA ARG A 708 6.55 2.32 -46.27
C ARG A 708 5.03 2.36 -46.06
N ALA A 709 4.34 1.29 -46.43
CA ALA A 709 2.88 1.20 -46.29
C ALA A 709 2.46 1.25 -44.81
N GLN A 710 1.36 1.95 -44.50
CA GLN A 710 0.77 1.99 -43.16
C GLN A 710 0.56 0.59 -42.54
N ASN A 711 0.70 0.51 -41.21
CA ASN A 711 0.33 -0.68 -40.44
C ASN A 711 -1.16 -0.97 -40.56
N VAL A 712 -1.54 -2.23 -40.33
CA VAL A 712 -2.94 -2.62 -40.20
C VAL A 712 -3.48 -2.08 -38.87
N ASP A 713 -4.66 -1.45 -38.94
CA ASP A 713 -5.41 -1.00 -37.76
C ASP A 713 -5.89 -2.20 -36.93
N ILE A 714 -5.95 -2.03 -35.61
CA ILE A 714 -6.56 -3.00 -34.69
C ILE A 714 -7.84 -2.36 -34.15
N ASP A 715 -8.93 -3.11 -34.21
CA ASP A 715 -10.23 -2.75 -33.62
C ASP A 715 -10.82 -3.98 -32.92
N TYR A 716 -10.65 -4.07 -31.60
CA TYR A 716 -11.36 -5.05 -30.77
C TYR A 716 -12.34 -4.29 -29.88
N LEU A 717 -13.54 -4.08 -30.40
CA LEU A 717 -14.57 -3.29 -29.73
C LEU A 717 -15.46 -4.18 -28.88
N TYR A 718 -15.83 -3.75 -27.67
CA TYR A 718 -16.86 -4.47 -26.91
C TYR A 718 -18.24 -4.42 -27.58
N ALA A 719 -18.46 -3.45 -28.49
CA ALA A 719 -19.66 -3.37 -29.31
C ALA A 719 -19.78 -4.50 -30.36
N ASP A 720 -18.68 -5.23 -30.63
CA ASP A 720 -18.67 -6.39 -31.53
C ASP A 720 -19.02 -7.71 -30.79
N LEU A 721 -19.14 -7.68 -29.46
CA LEU A 721 -19.62 -8.82 -28.67
C LEU A 721 -21.11 -9.07 -28.94
N THR A 722 -21.46 -10.33 -29.16
CA THR A 722 -22.86 -10.79 -29.23
C THR A 722 -23.39 -11.25 -27.86
N THR A 723 -22.50 -11.43 -26.89
CA THR A 723 -22.75 -11.71 -25.47
C THR A 723 -22.77 -10.41 -24.65
N PRO A 724 -23.12 -10.43 -23.34
CA PRO A 724 -23.03 -9.24 -22.50
C PRO A 724 -21.62 -8.65 -22.48
N ALA A 725 -21.53 -7.32 -22.65
CA ALA A 725 -20.27 -6.59 -22.54
C ALA A 725 -19.95 -6.24 -21.08
N PRO A 726 -18.67 -6.25 -20.66
CA PRO A 726 -18.26 -5.99 -19.26
C PRO A 726 -18.38 -4.52 -18.83
N THR A 727 -18.79 -3.61 -19.72
CA THR A 727 -18.88 -2.18 -19.45
C THR A 727 -20.04 -1.51 -20.18
N SER A 728 -20.50 -0.38 -19.65
CA SER A 728 -21.66 0.35 -20.17
C SER A 728 -21.44 0.89 -21.59
N LEU A 729 -22.52 0.97 -22.38
CA LEU A 729 -22.48 1.52 -23.75
C LEU A 729 -21.95 2.97 -23.81
N ALA A 730 -22.07 3.74 -22.72
CA ALA A 730 -21.46 5.06 -22.63
C ALA A 730 -19.94 4.95 -22.64
N CYS A 731 -19.37 4.17 -21.71
CA CYS A 731 -17.94 3.92 -21.60
C CYS A 731 -17.33 3.24 -22.83
N GLN A 732 -18.10 2.46 -23.59
CA GLN A 732 -17.66 1.88 -24.87
C GLN A 732 -17.41 2.94 -25.97
N GLY A 733 -18.07 4.10 -25.89
CA GLY A 733 -17.98 5.16 -26.90
C GLY A 733 -17.26 6.43 -26.46
N ASP A 734 -17.26 6.73 -25.17
CA ASP A 734 -16.66 7.91 -24.55
C ASP A 734 -16.12 7.52 -23.17
N TRP A 735 -14.79 7.53 -22.99
CA TRP A 735 -14.19 7.16 -21.71
C TRP A 735 -14.32 8.31 -20.71
N GLN A 736 -14.50 7.97 -19.44
CA GLN A 736 -14.51 8.90 -18.32
C GLN A 736 -13.77 8.25 -17.14
N SER A 737 -13.27 9.04 -16.18
CA SER A 737 -12.57 8.55 -14.98
C SER A 737 -13.34 7.48 -14.17
N LEU A 738 -14.67 7.41 -14.30
CA LEU A 738 -15.56 6.44 -13.65
C LEU A 738 -15.77 5.13 -14.45
N CYS A 739 -15.25 5.01 -15.67
CA CYS A 739 -15.47 3.85 -16.52
C CYS A 739 -14.67 2.62 -16.04
N ARG A 740 -15.36 1.48 -15.89
CA ARG A 740 -14.79 0.18 -15.47
C ARG A 740 -15.29 -0.93 -16.40
N SER A 741 -14.47 -1.93 -16.66
CA SER A 741 -14.92 -3.27 -17.07
C SER A 741 -14.94 -4.18 -15.85
N ILE A 742 -16.11 -4.76 -15.58
CA ILE A 742 -16.37 -5.77 -14.54
C ILE A 742 -16.57 -7.09 -15.28
N ILE A 743 -15.79 -8.13 -14.96
CA ILE A 743 -15.72 -9.37 -15.75
C ILE A 743 -16.03 -10.60 -14.87
N ASN A 744 -17.21 -10.59 -14.24
CA ASN A 744 -17.70 -11.74 -13.47
C ASN A 744 -17.90 -12.94 -14.42
N TYR A 745 -17.48 -14.14 -13.98
CA TYR A 745 -17.47 -15.31 -14.85
C TYR A 745 -18.87 -15.68 -15.36
N GLU A 746 -19.85 -15.82 -14.47
CA GLU A 746 -21.21 -16.27 -14.83
C GLU A 746 -21.88 -15.35 -15.86
N THR A 747 -21.76 -14.03 -15.68
CA THR A 747 -22.56 -13.06 -16.46
C THR A 747 -21.86 -12.56 -17.72
N ILE A 748 -20.52 -12.65 -17.79
CA ILE A 748 -19.73 -12.10 -18.90
C ILE A 748 -18.99 -13.18 -19.71
N ILE A 749 -18.35 -14.15 -19.05
CA ILE A 749 -17.52 -15.16 -19.73
C ILE A 749 -18.32 -16.40 -20.13
N HIS A 750 -19.08 -16.98 -19.20
CA HIS A 750 -19.85 -18.20 -19.43
C HIS A 750 -20.83 -18.14 -20.63
N PRO A 751 -21.50 -17.02 -20.94
CA PRO A 751 -22.39 -16.92 -22.11
C PRO A 751 -21.70 -17.13 -23.47
N ILE A 752 -20.36 -17.03 -23.54
CA ILE A 752 -19.59 -17.26 -24.78
C ILE A 752 -19.68 -18.72 -25.24
N TRP A 753 -19.87 -19.68 -24.32
CA TRP A 753 -19.86 -21.11 -24.63
C TRP A 753 -21.15 -21.59 -25.31
N SER A 754 -22.29 -20.99 -24.96
CA SER A 754 -23.60 -21.28 -25.54
C SER A 754 -23.97 -20.36 -26.72
N GLN A 755 -23.13 -19.36 -27.02
CA GLN A 755 -23.35 -18.41 -28.11
C GLN A 755 -23.45 -19.11 -29.48
N PRO A 756 -24.53 -18.93 -30.26
CA PRO A 756 -24.69 -19.56 -31.57
C PRO A 756 -23.64 -19.10 -32.60
N ARG A 757 -22.98 -20.06 -33.25
CA ARG A 757 -21.95 -19.88 -34.29
C ARG A 757 -22.42 -20.55 -35.58
N LEU A 758 -23.45 -19.97 -36.18
CA LEU A 758 -24.11 -20.48 -37.38
C LEU A 758 -23.16 -20.53 -38.59
N VAL A 759 -23.05 -21.68 -39.24
CA VAL A 759 -22.13 -21.90 -40.37
C VAL A 759 -22.78 -21.51 -41.70
N PHE A 760 -22.02 -20.82 -42.55
CA PHE A 760 -22.41 -20.41 -43.91
C PHE A 760 -21.35 -20.84 -44.94
N ASP A 761 -21.76 -21.10 -46.18
CA ASP A 761 -20.84 -21.40 -47.29
C ASP A 761 -20.19 -20.13 -47.87
N ASP A 762 -19.20 -20.29 -48.77
CA ASP A 762 -18.51 -19.20 -49.50
C ASP A 762 -19.45 -18.23 -50.26
N MET A 763 -20.72 -18.60 -50.42
CA MET A 763 -21.76 -17.82 -51.10
C MET A 763 -22.77 -17.20 -50.12
N GLY A 764 -22.57 -17.37 -48.81
CA GLY A 764 -23.43 -16.85 -47.74
C GLY A 764 -24.71 -17.64 -47.49
N ASN A 765 -24.81 -18.88 -47.97
CA ASN A 765 -25.96 -19.75 -47.69
C ASN A 765 -25.74 -20.54 -46.39
N PRO A 766 -26.76 -20.76 -45.56
CA PRO A 766 -26.72 -21.70 -44.44
C PRO A 766 -26.18 -23.07 -44.84
N VAL A 767 -25.13 -23.55 -44.16
CA VAL A 767 -24.72 -24.95 -44.26
C VAL A 767 -25.67 -25.77 -43.39
N LEU A 768 -26.25 -26.83 -43.97
CA LEU A 768 -27.20 -27.70 -43.28
C LEU A 768 -26.58 -29.04 -42.91
N ASP A 769 -27.03 -29.61 -41.79
CA ASP A 769 -26.67 -30.95 -41.33
C ASP A 769 -27.44 -32.07 -42.08
N GLY A 770 -27.31 -33.31 -41.59
CA GLY A 770 -27.97 -34.48 -42.17
C GLY A 770 -29.50 -34.50 -42.03
N ASP A 771 -30.06 -33.74 -41.10
CA ASP A 771 -31.50 -33.64 -40.82
C ASP A 771 -32.13 -32.35 -41.41
N GLY A 772 -31.31 -31.45 -41.95
CA GLY A 772 -31.71 -30.21 -42.62
C GLY A 772 -31.80 -28.99 -41.71
N MET A 773 -31.23 -29.07 -40.50
CA MET A 773 -31.03 -27.92 -39.60
C MET A 773 -29.77 -27.16 -40.01
N GLN A 774 -29.68 -25.86 -39.74
CA GLN A 774 -28.43 -25.13 -39.97
C GLN A 774 -27.39 -25.58 -38.93
N ILE A 775 -26.17 -25.84 -39.38
CA ILE A 775 -25.05 -26.19 -38.49
C ILE A 775 -24.74 -24.99 -37.60
N ASP A 776 -24.68 -25.25 -36.30
CA ASP A 776 -24.30 -24.32 -35.25
C ASP A 776 -23.07 -24.87 -34.53
N ASN A 777 -21.95 -24.16 -34.65
CA ASN A 777 -20.67 -24.52 -34.02
C ASN A 777 -20.50 -23.87 -32.64
N ASN A 778 -21.57 -23.72 -31.86
CA ASN A 778 -21.46 -23.31 -30.46
C ASN A 778 -20.61 -24.33 -29.66
N CYS A 779 -19.94 -23.87 -28.60
CA CYS A 779 -18.94 -24.69 -27.90
C CYS A 779 -19.60 -25.90 -27.21
N ILE A 780 -20.75 -25.69 -26.55
CA ILE A 780 -21.50 -26.74 -25.85
C ILE A 780 -21.99 -27.87 -26.77
N GLY A 781 -22.13 -27.64 -28.08
CA GLY A 781 -22.48 -28.67 -29.06
C GLY A 781 -21.43 -29.79 -29.17
N CYS A 782 -20.17 -29.49 -28.81
CA CYS A 782 -19.07 -30.46 -28.71
C CYS A 782 -18.62 -30.70 -27.26
N HIS A 783 -18.76 -29.69 -26.39
CA HIS A 783 -18.34 -29.68 -24.97
C HIS A 783 -19.53 -29.75 -24.00
N SER A 784 -20.46 -30.67 -24.23
CA SER A 784 -21.56 -30.98 -23.31
C SER A 784 -21.41 -32.36 -22.67
N PHE A 785 -21.93 -32.51 -21.45
CA PHE A 785 -21.86 -33.73 -20.66
C PHE A 785 -23.24 -34.10 -20.03
N PRO A 786 -23.50 -35.37 -19.71
CA PRO A 786 -22.84 -36.56 -20.25
C PRO A 786 -23.26 -36.78 -21.71
N GLN A 787 -22.31 -37.07 -22.59
CA GLN A 787 -22.66 -37.46 -23.96
C GLN A 787 -23.21 -38.89 -23.97
N ILE A 788 -24.35 -39.06 -24.63
CA ILE A 788 -25.02 -40.35 -24.80
C ILE A 788 -24.94 -40.69 -26.30
N ASP A 789 -24.43 -41.89 -26.64
CA ASP A 789 -24.45 -42.36 -28.03
C ASP A 789 -25.91 -42.43 -28.52
N PRO A 790 -26.30 -41.66 -29.55
CA PRO A 790 -27.69 -41.60 -30.01
C PRO A 790 -28.15 -42.89 -30.71
N SER A 791 -27.25 -43.85 -30.96
CA SER A 791 -27.55 -45.13 -31.60
C SER A 791 -27.89 -46.26 -30.64
N ASP A 792 -27.38 -46.25 -29.40
CA ASP A 792 -27.64 -47.30 -28.40
C ASP A 792 -28.01 -46.81 -26.98
N GLY A 793 -27.85 -45.51 -26.69
CA GLY A 793 -28.24 -44.90 -25.42
C GLY A 793 -27.21 -45.07 -24.29
N VAL A 794 -25.97 -45.42 -24.59
CA VAL A 794 -24.89 -45.60 -23.61
C VAL A 794 -24.07 -44.32 -23.46
N THR A 795 -23.63 -44.00 -22.23
CA THR A 795 -22.66 -42.93 -21.95
C THR A 795 -21.37 -43.15 -22.73
N ILE A 796 -20.88 -42.12 -23.41
CA ILE A 796 -19.57 -42.13 -24.08
C ILE A 796 -18.63 -41.13 -23.42
N ILE A 797 -17.32 -41.37 -23.53
CA ILE A 797 -16.29 -40.40 -23.15
C ILE A 797 -16.49 -39.14 -24.02
N PRO A 798 -16.47 -37.92 -23.46
CA PRO A 798 -16.53 -36.70 -24.27
C PRO A 798 -15.36 -36.69 -25.28
N PRO A 799 -15.63 -36.62 -26.59
CA PRO A 799 -14.62 -36.93 -27.61
C PRO A 799 -13.54 -35.85 -27.78
N TRP A 800 -13.67 -34.69 -27.12
CA TRP A 800 -12.84 -33.50 -27.32
C TRP A 800 -12.07 -33.10 -26.05
N GLY A 801 -11.27 -34.03 -25.52
CA GLY A 801 -10.36 -33.75 -24.41
C GLY A 801 -11.00 -33.69 -23.02
N GLN A 802 -12.22 -34.24 -22.87
CA GLN A 802 -12.98 -34.34 -21.62
C GLN A 802 -13.50 -33.02 -21.00
N LEU A 803 -13.13 -31.87 -21.57
CA LEU A 803 -13.61 -30.55 -21.16
C LEU A 803 -15.14 -30.38 -21.27
N GLU A 804 -15.80 -30.12 -20.14
CA GLU A 804 -17.22 -29.73 -20.06
C GLU A 804 -17.40 -28.19 -20.02
N LEU A 805 -18.25 -27.63 -20.89
CA LEU A 805 -18.56 -26.19 -20.93
C LEU A 805 -20.05 -25.87 -20.73
N THR A 806 -20.86 -26.84 -20.29
CA THR A 806 -22.30 -26.70 -20.10
C THR A 806 -22.69 -25.91 -18.84
N ASP A 807 -23.94 -25.40 -18.83
CA ASP A 807 -24.55 -24.74 -17.67
C ASP A 807 -24.68 -25.73 -16.49
N GLY A 808 -24.44 -25.27 -15.27
CA GLY A 808 -24.65 -26.05 -14.04
C GLY A 808 -23.54 -25.83 -13.01
N LEU A 809 -23.80 -26.23 -11.76
CA LEU A 809 -22.89 -26.08 -10.62
C LEU A 809 -21.99 -27.31 -10.48
N SER A 810 -20.69 -27.09 -10.31
CA SER A 810 -19.70 -28.17 -10.18
C SER A 810 -20.01 -29.09 -9.00
N ASN A 811 -19.81 -30.40 -9.20
CA ASN A 811 -19.98 -31.38 -8.13
C ASN A 811 -18.83 -31.30 -7.10
N ASP A 812 -17.68 -30.75 -7.50
CA ASP A 812 -16.50 -30.60 -6.64
C ASP A 812 -16.51 -29.28 -5.87
N GLU A 813 -17.16 -28.25 -6.42
CA GLU A 813 -17.43 -26.98 -5.76
C GLU A 813 -18.77 -26.40 -6.20
N PRO A 814 -19.84 -26.55 -5.39
CA PRO A 814 -21.18 -26.12 -5.74
C PRO A 814 -21.36 -24.62 -6.01
N ASP A 815 -20.44 -23.76 -5.56
CA ASP A 815 -20.53 -22.31 -5.77
C ASP A 815 -20.06 -21.89 -7.18
N HIS A 816 -19.27 -22.75 -7.83
CA HIS A 816 -18.73 -22.52 -9.17
C HIS A 816 -19.47 -23.29 -10.25
N PHE A 817 -19.59 -22.70 -11.44
CA PHE A 817 -20.07 -23.44 -12.61
C PHE A 817 -19.09 -24.54 -13.04
N HIS A 818 -19.57 -25.66 -13.61
CA HIS A 818 -18.73 -26.74 -14.17
C HIS A 818 -17.63 -26.16 -15.06
N ALA A 819 -18.05 -25.41 -16.07
CA ALA A 819 -17.19 -24.76 -17.06
C ALA A 819 -16.09 -23.85 -16.46
N TYR A 820 -16.32 -23.24 -15.28
CA TYR A 820 -15.29 -22.42 -14.62
C TYR A 820 -14.13 -23.30 -14.12
N ARG A 821 -14.47 -24.43 -13.48
CA ARG A 821 -13.47 -25.35 -12.91
C ARG A 821 -12.76 -26.13 -14.00
N GLU A 822 -13.50 -26.63 -14.97
CA GLU A 822 -13.02 -27.31 -16.18
C GLU A 822 -11.95 -26.49 -16.94
N LEU A 823 -12.06 -25.16 -16.96
CA LEU A 823 -11.08 -24.28 -17.61
C LEU A 823 -9.80 -24.03 -16.79
N LEU A 824 -9.84 -24.20 -15.46
CA LEU A 824 -8.82 -23.65 -14.54
C LEU A 824 -8.24 -24.66 -13.53
N VAL A 825 -8.85 -25.83 -13.37
CA VAL A 825 -8.51 -26.87 -12.39
C VAL A 825 -8.08 -28.15 -13.10
N THR A 826 -7.17 -28.91 -12.47
CA THR A 826 -6.77 -30.23 -12.99
C THR A 826 -7.88 -31.25 -12.74
N ASP A 827 -8.37 -31.87 -13.81
CA ASP A 827 -9.36 -32.97 -13.76
C ASP A 827 -8.67 -34.35 -13.83
N ASN A 828 -9.42 -35.43 -13.62
CA ASN A 828 -8.98 -36.81 -13.78
C ASN A 828 -9.47 -37.39 -15.11
N LEU A 829 -8.56 -37.95 -15.91
CA LEU A 829 -8.89 -38.70 -17.12
C LEU A 829 -9.91 -39.80 -16.82
N GLN A 830 -11.06 -39.76 -17.46
CA GLN A 830 -12.17 -40.70 -17.28
C GLN A 830 -12.23 -41.75 -18.39
N GLU A 831 -12.71 -42.97 -18.07
CA GLU A 831 -13.09 -43.99 -19.03
C GLU A 831 -14.51 -44.54 -18.77
N VAL A 832 -15.17 -45.08 -19.80
CA VAL A 832 -16.50 -45.70 -19.65
C VAL A 832 -16.36 -47.16 -19.21
N GLN A 833 -16.63 -47.43 -17.93
CA GLN A 833 -16.78 -48.78 -17.41
C GLN A 833 -18.25 -49.12 -17.16
N GLY A 834 -18.79 -50.09 -17.91
CA GLY A 834 -20.15 -50.60 -17.69
C GLY A 834 -21.28 -49.62 -18.02
N GLY A 835 -21.00 -48.56 -18.79
CA GLY A 835 -21.98 -47.51 -19.16
C GLY A 835 -22.00 -46.32 -18.20
N VAL A 836 -21.06 -46.25 -17.27
CA VAL A 836 -20.82 -45.11 -16.37
C VAL A 836 -19.38 -44.65 -16.56
N LEU A 837 -19.12 -43.35 -16.43
CA LEU A 837 -17.76 -42.81 -16.44
C LEU A 837 -17.11 -43.00 -15.06
N VAL A 838 -15.84 -43.39 -15.07
CA VAL A 838 -15.01 -43.59 -13.88
C VAL A 838 -13.58 -43.16 -14.19
N ASP A 839 -12.85 -42.65 -13.20
CA ASP A 839 -11.46 -42.23 -13.34
C ASP A 839 -10.57 -43.40 -13.84
N GLU A 840 -9.86 -43.17 -14.93
CA GLU A 840 -8.75 -44.02 -15.37
C GLU A 840 -7.61 -43.86 -14.37
N THR A 841 -7.14 -44.99 -13.83
CA THR A 841 -6.11 -45.00 -12.78
C THR A 841 -4.84 -45.71 -13.25
N ARG A 842 -3.69 -45.18 -12.82
CA ARG A 842 -2.38 -45.80 -13.01
C ARG A 842 -1.85 -46.39 -11.70
N PRO A 843 -1.08 -47.49 -11.72
CA PRO A 843 -0.38 -47.98 -10.54
C PRO A 843 0.68 -46.98 -10.07
N ASP A 844 0.74 -46.74 -8.77
CA ASP A 844 1.74 -45.91 -8.09
C ASP A 844 2.11 -46.55 -6.73
N VAL A 845 2.90 -45.88 -5.89
CA VAL A 845 3.19 -46.30 -4.51
C VAL A 845 2.90 -45.20 -3.50
N ASP A 846 2.39 -45.58 -2.32
CA ASP A 846 2.27 -44.66 -1.17
C ASP A 846 3.62 -44.42 -0.47
N ASP A 847 3.64 -43.51 0.51
CA ASP A 847 4.85 -43.15 1.28
C ASP A 847 5.46 -44.35 2.06
N ASP A 848 4.65 -45.38 2.37
CA ASP A 848 5.08 -46.64 2.99
C ASP A 848 5.57 -47.68 1.95
N GLY A 849 5.48 -47.37 0.65
CA GLY A 849 5.88 -48.23 -0.46
C GLY A 849 4.88 -49.31 -0.86
N ASN A 850 3.62 -49.22 -0.41
CA ASN A 850 2.55 -50.12 -0.84
C ASN A 850 2.04 -49.71 -2.24
N PRO A 851 1.69 -50.67 -3.12
CA PRO A 851 1.11 -50.35 -4.41
C PRO A 851 -0.31 -49.80 -4.26
N ILE A 852 -0.53 -48.60 -4.78
CA ILE A 852 -1.83 -47.93 -4.90
C ILE A 852 -2.19 -47.74 -6.38
N ASN A 853 -3.43 -47.33 -6.65
CA ASN A 853 -3.84 -46.82 -7.95
C ASN A 853 -4.24 -45.36 -7.76
N VAL A 854 -3.66 -44.46 -8.54
CA VAL A 854 -3.98 -43.02 -8.52
C VAL A 854 -4.65 -42.62 -9.84
N PRO A 855 -5.58 -41.66 -9.85
CA PRO A 855 -6.12 -41.10 -11.09
C PRO A 855 -5.01 -40.53 -11.99
N ILE A 856 -5.27 -40.51 -13.30
CA ILE A 856 -4.38 -39.89 -14.29
C ILE A 856 -4.83 -38.44 -14.49
N PRO A 857 -4.05 -37.41 -14.12
CA PRO A 857 -4.48 -36.03 -14.22
C PRO A 857 -4.49 -35.50 -15.67
N ILE A 858 -5.49 -34.69 -16.00
CA ILE A 858 -5.58 -33.82 -17.17
C ILE A 858 -5.37 -32.38 -16.69
N PRO A 859 -4.33 -31.66 -17.18
CA PRO A 859 -4.14 -30.26 -16.81
C PRO A 859 -5.22 -29.36 -17.43
N PRO A 860 -5.61 -28.25 -16.77
CA PRO A 860 -6.57 -27.30 -17.30
C PRO A 860 -6.04 -26.62 -18.58
N PRO A 861 -6.92 -26.23 -19.52
CA PRO A 861 -6.53 -25.54 -20.74
C PRO A 861 -6.12 -24.07 -20.51
N ALA A 862 -6.57 -23.45 -19.41
CA ALA A 862 -6.27 -22.06 -19.07
C ALA A 862 -5.72 -21.90 -17.64
N SER A 863 -5.22 -20.70 -17.33
CA SER A 863 -4.50 -20.42 -16.08
C SER A 863 -4.75 -19.02 -15.53
N ILE A 864 -4.98 -18.94 -14.22
CA ILE A 864 -5.04 -17.70 -13.42
C ILE A 864 -3.76 -16.85 -13.49
N ALA A 865 -2.65 -17.44 -13.97
CA ALA A 865 -1.41 -16.72 -14.19
C ALA A 865 -1.52 -15.70 -15.35
N GLY A 866 -2.46 -15.89 -16.29
CA GLY A 866 -2.77 -14.94 -17.36
C GLY A 866 -2.99 -15.57 -18.73
N ALA A 867 -3.36 -14.74 -19.70
CA ALA A 867 -3.67 -15.16 -21.06
C ALA A 867 -2.47 -15.81 -21.76
N ARG A 868 -1.25 -15.30 -21.54
CA ARG A 868 -0.01 -15.89 -22.08
C ARG A 868 0.40 -17.22 -21.43
N ALA A 869 -0.09 -17.52 -20.22
CA ALA A 869 0.09 -18.83 -19.59
C ALA A 869 -0.95 -19.85 -20.07
N SER A 870 -1.95 -19.42 -20.84
CA SER A 870 -3.11 -20.21 -21.30
C SER A 870 -2.98 -20.62 -22.78
N GLY A 871 -1.77 -21.02 -23.21
CA GLY A 871 -1.49 -21.37 -24.61
C GLY A 871 -2.33 -22.55 -25.11
N ASP A 872 -2.52 -23.59 -24.29
CA ASP A 872 -3.32 -24.78 -24.65
C ASP A 872 -4.78 -24.45 -25.00
N PHE A 873 -5.32 -23.34 -24.45
CA PHE A 873 -6.60 -22.74 -24.84
C PHE A 873 -6.48 -21.86 -26.10
N PHE A 874 -5.63 -20.83 -26.08
CA PHE A 874 -5.59 -19.83 -27.16
C PHE A 874 -5.12 -20.40 -28.51
N ASP A 875 -4.16 -21.33 -28.51
CA ASP A 875 -3.60 -21.92 -29.73
C ASP A 875 -4.68 -22.63 -30.56
N ARG A 876 -5.76 -23.12 -29.94
CA ARG A 876 -6.93 -23.75 -30.61
C ARG A 876 -7.67 -22.79 -31.53
N PHE A 877 -7.78 -21.54 -31.13
CA PHE A 877 -8.50 -20.51 -31.87
C PHE A 877 -7.59 -19.73 -32.83
N GLU A 878 -6.27 -19.88 -32.68
CA GLU A 878 -5.24 -19.13 -33.41
C GLU A 878 -4.50 -19.97 -34.46
N ASP A 879 -4.42 -21.31 -34.35
CA ASP A 879 -3.87 -22.18 -35.41
C ASP A 879 -4.91 -22.53 -36.48
N SER A 880 -4.68 -22.05 -37.70
CA SER A 880 -5.44 -22.37 -38.92
C SER A 880 -5.59 -23.87 -39.27
N ALA A 881 -4.87 -24.76 -38.59
CA ALA A 881 -4.99 -26.21 -38.73
C ALA A 881 -5.88 -26.88 -37.66
N ASP A 882 -6.23 -26.19 -36.57
CA ASP A 882 -7.16 -26.69 -35.54
C ASP A 882 -8.63 -26.47 -36.01
N ILE A 883 -9.55 -27.28 -35.48
CA ILE A 883 -10.97 -27.19 -35.83
C ILE A 883 -11.66 -25.97 -35.19
N HIS A 884 -11.08 -25.43 -34.11
CA HIS A 884 -11.61 -24.26 -33.40
C HIS A 884 -11.16 -22.92 -33.98
N TYR A 885 -10.34 -22.93 -35.03
CA TYR A 885 -9.83 -21.73 -35.69
C TYR A 885 -10.96 -20.77 -36.08
N ASP A 886 -10.81 -19.49 -35.71
CA ASP A 886 -11.81 -18.44 -35.91
C ASP A 886 -13.24 -18.73 -35.37
N MET A 887 -13.42 -19.71 -34.48
CA MET A 887 -14.70 -19.89 -33.77
C MET A 887 -15.00 -18.73 -32.81
N LEU A 888 -14.01 -18.31 -32.02
CA LEU A 888 -14.09 -17.12 -31.18
C LEU A 888 -13.66 -15.88 -31.98
N SER A 889 -14.47 -14.83 -31.94
CA SER A 889 -14.14 -13.51 -32.51
C SER A 889 -12.97 -12.85 -31.77
N GLY A 890 -12.33 -11.84 -32.39
CA GLY A 890 -11.27 -11.07 -31.76
C GLY A 890 -11.71 -10.40 -30.44
N ALA A 891 -12.96 -9.92 -30.36
CA ALA A 891 -13.52 -9.34 -29.15
C ALA A 891 -13.73 -10.39 -28.03
N GLU A 892 -14.19 -11.59 -28.35
CA GLU A 892 -14.33 -12.70 -27.39
C GLU A 892 -12.95 -13.18 -26.90
N ARG A 893 -11.97 -13.35 -27.80
CA ARG A 893 -10.59 -13.74 -27.44
C ARG A 893 -9.94 -12.69 -26.54
N ARG A 894 -10.14 -11.40 -26.83
CA ARG A 894 -9.70 -10.27 -25.98
C ARG A 894 -10.35 -10.34 -24.59
N LEU A 895 -11.67 -10.53 -24.51
CA LEU A 895 -12.41 -10.56 -23.24
C LEU A 895 -11.95 -11.71 -22.33
N ILE A 896 -11.70 -12.88 -22.90
CA ILE A 896 -11.14 -14.02 -22.16
C ILE A 896 -9.70 -13.73 -21.73
N ALA A 897 -8.90 -13.07 -22.57
CA ALA A 897 -7.54 -12.66 -22.19
C ALA A 897 -7.53 -11.65 -21.03
N GLU A 898 -8.46 -10.69 -21.02
CA GLU A 898 -8.67 -9.73 -19.93
C GLU A 898 -8.98 -10.44 -18.61
N TRP A 899 -9.97 -11.35 -18.62
CA TRP A 899 -10.38 -12.14 -17.46
C TRP A 899 -9.23 -12.98 -16.89
N LEU A 900 -8.51 -13.73 -17.74
CA LEU A 900 -7.36 -14.53 -17.31
C LEU A 900 -6.23 -13.63 -16.76
N ASP A 901 -5.92 -12.52 -17.43
CA ASP A 901 -4.84 -11.62 -17.02
C ASP A 901 -5.11 -10.94 -15.66
N ILE A 902 -6.36 -10.63 -15.31
CA ILE A 902 -6.69 -10.07 -13.99
C ILE A 902 -6.73 -11.14 -12.89
N GLY A 903 -6.83 -12.43 -13.23
CA GLY A 903 -6.70 -13.56 -12.28
C GLY A 903 -7.71 -14.69 -12.49
N ALA A 904 -8.51 -14.64 -13.54
CA ALA A 904 -9.67 -15.50 -13.78
C ALA A 904 -10.66 -15.51 -12.59
N GLN A 905 -10.92 -14.32 -12.05
CA GLN A 905 -11.84 -14.09 -10.93
C GLN A 905 -13.24 -14.67 -11.23
N TYR A 906 -13.94 -15.15 -10.20
CA TYR A 906 -15.34 -15.58 -10.33
C TYR A 906 -16.28 -14.37 -10.25
N TYR A 907 -16.11 -13.54 -9.22
CA TYR A 907 -16.62 -12.16 -9.17
C TYR A 907 -15.47 -11.14 -9.08
N ASN A 908 -15.66 -10.01 -9.77
CA ASN A 908 -14.74 -8.87 -9.78
C ASN A 908 -15.23 -7.71 -8.89
N ASN A 909 -16.43 -7.82 -8.35
CA ASN A 909 -17.12 -6.78 -7.59
C ASN A 909 -17.91 -7.47 -6.47
N PRO A 910 -17.64 -7.15 -5.18
CA PRO A 910 -18.24 -7.88 -4.07
C PRO A 910 -19.77 -7.71 -4.02
N PHE A 911 -20.31 -6.60 -4.54
CA PHE A 911 -21.76 -6.35 -4.57
C PHE A 911 -22.51 -7.09 -5.71
N ASP A 912 -21.81 -7.83 -6.57
CA ASP A 912 -22.42 -8.75 -7.53
C ASP A 912 -22.53 -10.20 -6.99
N VAL A 913 -21.92 -10.48 -5.83
CA VAL A 913 -22.00 -11.77 -5.13
C VAL A 913 -23.44 -12.01 -4.61
N PRO A 914 -24.06 -13.17 -4.86
CA PRO A 914 -25.36 -13.53 -4.29
C PRO A 914 -25.31 -13.67 -2.75
N GLN A 915 -26.27 -13.05 -2.06
CA GLN A 915 -26.43 -13.06 -0.59
C GLN A 915 -27.76 -13.76 -0.19
#